data_AF-A0A091KRU5-F1
#
_entry.id   AF-A0A091KRU5-F1
#
_cell.length_a   1.000
_cell.length_b   1.000
_cell.length_c   1.000
_cell.angle_alpha   90.00
_cell.angle_beta   90.00
_cell.angle_gamma   90.00
#
_symmetry.space_group_name_H-M   'P 1'
#
loop_
_entity.id
_entity.type
_entity.pdbx_description
1 polymer ?
#
loop_
_entity_poly.entity_id
_entity_poly.type
_entity_poly.pdbx_seq_one_letter_code
_entity_poly.pdbx_strand_id
1 'polypeptide(L)'
;ELKLKEQIRKVVSMASLTAVCEIMDRKPEVHLESLSSVDALKRCISFSQFNDVLKKPSYTEEKSSLCEETTSQGWGKIVARYVCDQWICLRFILTSFPTLAQDNEEASEMSLSTVERSRKILESALEALTILPSDQVLPVFNCMKVVVPKLLDSAEPLCIEAFDLAWKIISSLSNTQLIFWSNLKAFVHFVFDTEVLAVAASAKGQAYAKIKEIIFKLVDMSTTKTGVFNVVLSHCCRSWIFPTAGERSALTNAFLNAGNYCELITEACVFGTVFRRDQRLIQDVHAFIENLGEKCAANVVTESTNRDDHYVRVCAIKFLCLLDGSNTLHKMFMEDIFIKLLHKDELVSRSRTRYYANSLQHRIKNRVWQTLLVLLPKLDQKFLCGTLDQVFQAGFGNNQASVKYFIEWIVILTLHKYPQFLNKFWDCFCFDEEKLKTSICTFLSVLSHFDIVLQNNSEKKPALRKAVIVILQWCFNHNFSVRLYALVALKKIWGMCRILHVEEFEALTPVIESSLQQVEHMHGTGLVTFFFFLTYSLIFHVTLQTIFYTLPRLSELAEDEWISLSKFDRFTDVPLPPAFQQYRSRTELLDLKPSDWSQQDMGSNLVETDSQTEWTDVQKKIIPWKNSTPSLDLEMVFQNRAAKLGKSNSRLIVVASLIDKPTNLGGLCRTSEIFGASALVVSSLHYIQDKQFQHLSVSAEQWLPLVEVKPSQLVDYLQQKKTEGYTIIGVEQTAKSFDLTEYCFPEKSLLLLG
;
A
#
# COMPACT_ATOMS: atom_id res chain seq x y z
N GLU A 1 40.81 50.28 -9.84
CA GLU A 1 39.62 50.82 -9.13
C GLU A 1 38.39 51.11 -10.00
N LEU A 2 38.48 51.83 -11.12
CA LEU A 2 37.32 52.17 -11.98
C LEU A 2 36.45 50.96 -12.40
N LYS A 3 37.09 49.83 -12.77
CA LYS A 3 36.39 48.59 -13.13
C LYS A 3 35.65 47.92 -11.97
N LEU A 4 36.05 48.14 -10.72
CA LEU A 4 35.37 47.60 -9.55
C LEU A 4 34.15 48.45 -9.19
N LYS A 5 34.28 49.78 -9.25
CA LYS A 5 33.18 50.73 -9.01
C LYS A 5 32.03 50.53 -10.02
N GLU A 6 32.35 50.27 -11.28
CA GLU A 6 31.36 49.92 -12.30
C GLU A 6 30.65 48.60 -12.02
N GLN A 7 31.39 47.56 -11.61
CA GLN A 7 30.79 46.27 -11.26
C GLN A 7 29.89 46.37 -10.02
N ILE A 8 30.31 47.10 -8.98
CA ILE A 8 29.46 47.37 -7.81
C ILE A 8 28.19 48.11 -8.23
N ARG A 9 28.29 49.13 -9.10
CA ARG A 9 27.13 49.85 -9.62
C ARG A 9 26.17 48.90 -10.35
N LYS A 10 26.68 48.00 -11.22
CA LYS A 10 25.84 46.99 -11.90
C LYS A 10 25.09 46.10 -10.91
N VAL A 11 25.76 45.59 -9.88
CA VAL A 11 25.15 44.73 -8.85
C VAL A 11 24.06 45.48 -8.10
N VAL A 12 24.36 46.68 -7.59
CA VAL A 12 23.39 47.47 -6.81
C VAL A 12 22.19 47.88 -7.66
N SER A 13 22.42 48.29 -8.91
CA SER A 13 21.35 48.62 -9.86
C SER A 13 20.44 47.41 -10.11
N MET A 14 21.01 46.23 -10.33
CA MET A 14 20.23 45.01 -10.58
C MET A 14 19.44 44.58 -9.34
N ALA A 15 20.06 44.57 -8.15
CA ALA A 15 19.36 44.27 -6.90
C ALA A 15 18.23 45.26 -6.61
N SER A 16 18.43 46.56 -6.92
CA SER A 16 17.39 47.57 -6.78
C SER A 16 16.22 47.31 -7.75
N LEU A 17 16.54 46.91 -8.99
CA LEU A 17 15.55 46.54 -10.00
C LEU A 17 14.73 45.32 -9.56
N THR A 18 15.40 44.30 -9.03
CA THR A 18 14.78 43.10 -8.48
C THR A 18 13.81 43.43 -7.36
N ALA A 19 14.19 44.29 -6.41
CA ALA A 19 13.30 44.73 -5.34
C ALA A 19 12.04 45.42 -5.89
N VAL A 20 12.17 46.25 -6.94
CA VAL A 20 11.03 46.87 -7.62
C VAL A 20 10.13 45.81 -8.28
N CYS A 21 10.70 44.88 -9.04
CA CYS A 21 9.97 43.80 -9.69
C CYS A 21 9.18 42.95 -8.66
N GLU A 22 9.80 42.57 -7.55
CA GLU A 22 9.16 41.78 -6.48
C GLU A 22 8.03 42.53 -5.78
N ILE A 23 8.17 43.85 -5.56
CA ILE A 23 7.12 44.69 -4.99
C ILE A 23 5.93 44.80 -5.95
N MET A 24 6.22 44.97 -7.25
CA MET A 24 5.19 45.05 -8.28
C MET A 24 4.43 43.72 -8.43
N ASP A 25 5.13 42.58 -8.41
CA ASP A 25 4.53 41.24 -8.51
C ASP A 25 3.54 40.95 -7.35
N ARG A 26 3.76 41.53 -6.17
CA ARG A 26 2.87 41.39 -5.00
C ARG A 26 1.64 42.31 -5.01
N LYS A 27 1.61 43.34 -5.87
CA LYS A 27 0.51 44.32 -5.94
C LYS A 27 0.01 44.50 -7.39
N PRO A 28 -0.63 43.48 -7.98
CA PRO A 28 -1.09 43.52 -9.37
C PRO A 28 -2.17 44.59 -9.63
N GLU A 29 -2.87 45.07 -8.60
CA GLU A 29 -3.92 46.10 -8.70
C GLU A 29 -3.38 47.51 -9.03
N VAL A 30 -2.08 47.74 -8.89
CA VAL A 30 -1.44 49.01 -9.26
C VAL A 30 -1.11 48.95 -10.75
N HIS A 31 -2.09 49.23 -11.61
CA HIS A 31 -1.91 49.35 -13.07
C HIS A 31 -0.87 50.43 -13.40
N LEU A 32 0.41 50.04 -13.46
CA LEU A 32 1.55 50.90 -13.82
C LEU A 32 1.94 50.75 -15.31
N GLU A 33 1.10 50.11 -16.12
CA GLU A 33 1.35 49.80 -17.54
C GLU A 33 1.65 51.05 -18.39
N SER A 34 1.32 52.25 -17.91
CA SER A 34 1.48 53.53 -18.63
C SER A 34 2.70 54.36 -18.20
N LEU A 35 3.59 53.87 -17.34
CA LEU A 35 4.78 54.61 -16.92
C LEU A 35 5.97 54.36 -17.85
N SER A 36 6.58 55.44 -18.35
CA SER A 36 7.81 55.42 -19.16
C SER A 36 8.97 54.66 -18.49
N SER A 37 8.97 54.59 -17.16
CA SER A 37 9.93 53.82 -16.37
C SER A 37 9.81 52.30 -16.58
N VAL A 38 8.59 51.80 -16.82
CA VAL A 38 8.34 50.37 -17.12
C VAL A 38 8.83 50.02 -18.51
N ASP A 39 8.67 50.92 -19.49
CA ASP A 39 9.21 50.72 -20.84
C ASP A 39 10.74 50.80 -20.88
N ALA A 40 11.35 51.67 -20.07
CA ALA A 40 12.80 51.69 -19.88
C ALA A 40 13.31 50.38 -19.25
N LEU A 41 12.57 49.83 -18.27
CA LEU A 41 12.86 48.54 -17.64
C LEU A 41 12.73 47.38 -18.64
N LYS A 42 11.66 47.36 -19.44
CA LYS A 42 11.45 46.39 -20.54
C LYS A 42 12.60 46.41 -21.54
N ARG A 43 13.02 47.58 -22.00
CA ARG A 43 14.18 47.71 -22.92
C ARG A 43 15.47 47.25 -22.25
N CYS A 44 15.74 47.68 -21.02
CA CYS A 44 16.97 47.34 -20.31
C CYS A 44 17.18 45.82 -20.18
N ILE A 45 16.12 45.08 -19.83
CA ILE A 45 16.19 43.62 -19.66
C ILE A 45 16.09 42.88 -21.02
N SER A 46 15.43 43.45 -22.03
CA SER A 46 15.38 42.85 -23.37
C SER A 46 16.71 42.91 -24.12
N PHE A 47 17.56 43.90 -23.82
CA PHE A 47 18.88 44.09 -24.43
C PHE A 47 20.05 43.60 -23.57
N SER A 48 19.81 43.14 -22.34
CA SER A 48 20.87 42.65 -21.47
C SER A 48 21.36 41.25 -21.89
N GLN A 49 22.68 41.07 -21.97
CA GLN A 49 23.28 39.73 -22.03
C GLN A 49 23.09 39.05 -20.67
N PHE A 50 22.32 37.95 -20.65
CA PHE A 50 22.08 37.16 -19.45
C PHE A 50 23.33 36.33 -19.11
N ASN A 51 23.53 36.04 -17.82
CA ASN A 51 24.66 35.26 -17.28
C ASN A 51 26.05 35.88 -17.42
N ASP A 52 26.14 37.14 -17.86
CA ASP A 52 27.42 37.82 -18.05
C ASP A 52 28.15 38.01 -16.70
N VAL A 53 29.21 37.23 -16.48
CA VAL A 53 29.83 37.03 -15.16
C VAL A 53 30.67 38.25 -14.75
N LEU A 54 30.50 38.71 -13.50
CA LEU A 54 31.32 39.78 -12.93
C LEU A 54 32.80 39.33 -12.82
N LYS A 55 33.70 40.11 -13.42
CA LYS A 55 35.14 39.80 -13.43
C LYS A 55 35.71 39.90 -12.01
N LYS A 56 36.36 38.83 -11.54
CA LYS A 56 37.05 38.81 -10.24
C LYS A 56 37.97 40.04 -10.14
N PRO A 57 37.92 40.82 -9.05
CA PRO A 57 38.75 42.00 -8.91
C PRO A 57 40.23 41.59 -8.86
N SER A 58 41.04 42.01 -9.83
CA SER A 58 42.49 41.83 -9.79
C SER A 58 43.10 43.03 -9.06
N TYR A 59 43.64 42.80 -7.87
CA TYR A 59 44.54 43.77 -7.23
C TYR A 59 45.94 43.57 -7.81
N THR A 60 46.48 44.61 -8.43
CA THR A 60 47.91 44.70 -8.71
C THR A 60 48.64 44.82 -7.38
N GLU A 61 49.47 43.83 -7.07
CA GLU A 61 50.35 43.80 -5.91
C GLU A 61 51.26 45.02 -5.90
N GLU A 62 51.12 45.88 -4.89
CA GLU A 62 52.27 46.59 -4.33
C GLU A 62 52.34 46.30 -2.84
N LYS A 63 53.26 45.39 -2.51
CA LYS A 63 53.98 45.25 -1.23
C LYS A 63 53.14 45.21 0.05
N SER A 64 52.69 44.01 0.42
CA SER A 64 52.98 43.45 1.75
C SER A 64 52.58 41.98 1.82
N SER A 65 53.58 41.11 1.67
CA SER A 65 53.53 39.70 2.01
C SER A 65 53.18 39.55 3.50
N LEU A 66 51.93 39.15 3.79
CA LEU A 66 51.42 38.49 5.02
C LEU A 66 49.89 38.61 5.19
N CYS A 67 49.15 39.14 4.22
CA CYS A 67 47.68 39.24 4.29
C CYS A 67 47.01 38.81 2.98
N GLU A 68 47.34 37.64 2.45
CA GLU A 68 46.42 36.94 1.55
C GLU A 68 45.32 36.32 2.43
N GLU A 69 44.05 36.68 2.21
CA GLU A 69 42.89 35.75 2.16
C GLU A 69 41.51 36.39 2.42
N THR A 70 41.38 37.60 2.98
CA THR A 70 40.06 38.06 3.47
C THR A 70 39.16 38.78 2.45
N THR A 71 39.69 39.44 1.42
CA THR A 71 38.90 40.34 0.55
C THR A 71 38.27 39.68 -0.68
N SER A 72 38.64 38.44 -1.01
CA SER A 72 38.04 37.66 -2.10
C SER A 72 37.00 36.63 -1.63
N GLN A 73 36.88 36.43 -0.31
CA GLN A 73 35.82 35.62 0.28
C GLN A 73 34.45 36.25 -0.02
N GLY A 74 33.58 35.50 -0.70
CA GLY A 74 32.21 35.92 -0.99
C GLY A 74 31.98 36.57 -2.36
N TRP A 75 33.01 36.83 -3.18
CA TRP A 75 32.79 37.33 -4.55
C TRP A 75 31.91 36.38 -5.39
N GLY A 76 32.10 35.07 -5.23
CA GLY A 76 31.22 34.07 -5.85
C GLY A 76 29.76 34.19 -5.42
N LYS A 77 29.48 34.56 -4.16
CA LYS A 77 28.11 34.81 -3.69
C LYS A 77 27.51 36.07 -4.33
N ILE A 78 28.31 37.11 -4.52
CA ILE A 78 27.90 38.35 -5.20
C ILE A 78 27.58 38.08 -6.67
N VAL A 79 28.45 37.33 -7.36
CA VAL A 79 28.25 36.90 -8.75
C VAL A 79 26.96 36.09 -8.87
N ALA A 80 26.79 35.07 -8.03
CA ALA A 80 25.58 34.24 -8.03
C ALA A 80 24.33 35.09 -7.80
N ARG A 81 24.37 36.00 -6.82
CA ARG A 81 23.24 36.89 -6.50
C ARG A 81 22.91 37.81 -7.68
N TYR A 82 23.91 38.38 -8.32
CA TYR A 82 23.72 39.23 -9.49
C TYR A 82 23.03 38.49 -10.64
N VAL A 83 23.48 37.26 -10.95
CA VAL A 83 22.82 36.42 -11.96
C VAL A 83 21.40 36.07 -11.54
N CYS A 84 21.18 35.67 -10.28
CA CYS A 84 19.84 35.38 -9.73
C CYS A 84 18.89 36.59 -9.88
N ASP A 85 19.36 37.80 -9.54
CA ASP A 85 18.61 39.05 -9.65
C ASP A 85 18.21 39.36 -11.12
N GLN A 86 19.06 39.04 -12.10
CA GLN A 86 18.72 39.12 -13.53
C GLN A 86 17.53 38.21 -13.88
N TRP A 87 17.54 36.98 -13.39
CA TRP A 87 16.48 35.99 -13.64
C TRP A 87 15.15 36.36 -12.98
N ILE A 88 15.18 36.97 -11.79
CA ILE A 88 13.97 37.48 -11.13
C ILE A 88 13.35 38.62 -11.97
N CYS A 89 14.18 39.54 -12.45
CA CYS A 89 13.73 40.62 -13.33
C CYS A 89 13.16 40.10 -14.66
N LEU A 90 13.80 39.09 -15.25
CA LEU A 90 13.32 38.47 -16.49
C LEU A 90 11.97 37.77 -16.28
N ARG A 91 11.80 37.04 -15.16
CA ARG A 91 10.55 36.38 -14.81
C ARG A 91 9.40 37.39 -14.79
N PHE A 92 9.59 38.52 -14.10
CA PHE A 92 8.59 39.58 -14.00
C PHE A 92 8.14 40.07 -15.39
N ILE A 93 9.08 40.30 -16.31
CA ILE A 93 8.72 40.71 -17.68
C ILE A 93 7.92 39.62 -18.40
N LEU A 94 8.37 38.37 -18.32
CA LEU A 94 7.72 37.24 -19.00
C LEU A 94 6.29 37.02 -18.50
N THR A 95 6.00 37.28 -17.22
CA THR A 95 4.67 37.10 -16.63
C THR A 95 3.77 38.32 -16.77
N SER A 96 4.32 39.54 -16.65
CA SER A 96 3.53 40.77 -16.63
C SER A 96 3.25 41.34 -18.01
N PHE A 97 4.00 40.96 -19.05
CA PHE A 97 3.82 41.50 -20.41
C PHE A 97 3.86 40.41 -21.50
N PRO A 98 2.82 39.56 -21.61
CA PRO A 98 2.77 38.49 -22.62
C PRO A 98 2.72 39.02 -24.07
N THR A 99 2.16 40.22 -24.29
CA THR A 99 1.87 40.85 -25.60
C THR A 99 3.08 41.42 -26.34
N LEU A 100 4.26 41.50 -25.71
CA LEU A 100 5.53 41.83 -26.39
C LEU A 100 5.95 40.79 -27.46
N ALA A 101 5.23 39.67 -27.56
CA ALA A 101 5.35 38.69 -28.62
C ALA A 101 4.59 39.07 -29.91
N GLN A 102 3.70 40.06 -29.90
CA GLN A 102 2.84 40.43 -31.04
C GLN A 102 3.03 41.89 -31.54
N ASP A 103 3.30 42.86 -30.66
CA ASP A 103 3.19 44.29 -31.05
C ASP A 103 4.48 44.98 -31.55
N ASN A 104 5.57 44.26 -31.80
CA ASN A 104 6.85 44.84 -32.24
C ASN A 104 7.15 44.64 -33.75
N GLU A 105 6.14 44.38 -34.60
CA GLU A 105 6.38 44.25 -36.05
C GLU A 105 6.59 45.59 -36.79
N GLU A 106 6.29 46.75 -36.18
CA GLU A 106 6.32 48.03 -36.94
C GLU A 106 7.48 48.99 -36.64
N ALA A 107 8.46 48.64 -35.79
CA ALA A 107 9.62 49.52 -35.62
C ALA A 107 10.92 48.81 -35.22
N SER A 108 11.78 48.55 -36.21
CA SER A 108 13.26 48.38 -36.17
C SER A 108 13.78 47.03 -36.71
N GLU A 109 14.72 47.14 -37.67
CA GLU A 109 15.33 46.10 -38.53
C GLU A 109 16.14 44.98 -37.84
N MET A 110 15.80 44.53 -36.62
CA MET A 110 16.53 43.44 -35.94
C MET A 110 15.66 42.53 -35.03
N SER A 111 14.36 42.44 -35.26
CA SER A 111 13.47 41.62 -34.41
C SER A 111 13.66 40.11 -34.66
N LEU A 112 14.36 39.42 -33.75
CA LEU A 112 14.34 37.95 -33.64
C LEU A 112 12.88 37.49 -33.46
N SER A 113 12.47 36.42 -34.15
CA SER A 113 11.14 35.84 -33.96
C SER A 113 10.93 35.45 -32.49
N THR A 114 9.69 35.52 -31.99
CA THR A 114 9.33 35.20 -30.60
C THR A 114 9.85 33.81 -30.17
N VAL A 115 9.87 32.85 -31.10
CA VAL A 115 10.41 31.49 -30.90
C VAL A 115 11.93 31.53 -30.74
N GLU A 116 12.65 32.25 -31.59
CA GLU A 116 14.10 32.36 -31.50
C GLU A 116 14.57 33.09 -30.24
N ARG A 117 13.82 34.11 -29.80
CA ARG A 117 14.04 34.77 -28.51
C ARG A 117 13.84 33.80 -27.35
N SER A 118 12.78 33.00 -27.39
CA SER A 118 12.49 31.98 -26.38
C SER A 118 13.61 30.93 -26.32
N ARG A 119 14.11 30.48 -27.48
CA ARG A 119 15.23 29.53 -27.58
C ARG A 119 16.48 30.04 -26.87
N LYS A 120 16.90 31.28 -27.16
CA LYS A 120 18.07 31.91 -26.51
C LYS A 120 17.91 32.06 -24.99
N ILE A 121 16.69 32.37 -24.53
CA ILE A 121 16.40 32.44 -23.10
C ILE A 121 16.56 31.05 -22.46
N LEU A 122 16.09 29.99 -23.11
CA LEU A 122 16.23 28.63 -22.59
C LEU A 122 17.69 28.17 -22.56
N GLU A 123 18.48 28.45 -23.61
CA GLU A 123 19.93 28.18 -23.63
C GLU A 123 20.64 28.91 -22.48
N SER A 124 20.35 30.19 -22.29
CA SER A 124 20.86 30.96 -21.15
C SER A 124 20.39 30.37 -19.82
N ALA A 125 19.18 29.82 -19.74
CA ALA A 125 18.68 29.19 -18.51
C ALA A 125 19.50 27.94 -18.16
N LEU A 126 19.86 27.11 -19.15
CA LEU A 126 20.72 25.95 -18.96
C LEU A 126 22.10 26.36 -18.43
N GLU A 127 22.72 27.37 -19.04
CA GLU A 127 23.99 27.93 -18.56
C GLU A 127 23.86 28.42 -17.11
N ALA A 128 22.81 29.18 -16.79
CA ALA A 128 22.57 29.71 -15.46
C ALA A 128 22.46 28.58 -14.41
N LEU A 129 21.76 27.50 -14.74
CA LEU A 129 21.61 26.32 -13.87
C LEU A 129 22.94 25.61 -13.59
N THR A 130 23.94 25.74 -14.47
CA THR A 130 25.30 25.19 -14.22
C THR A 130 26.17 26.10 -13.36
N ILE A 131 25.91 27.42 -13.35
CA ILE A 131 26.72 28.42 -12.64
C ILE A 131 26.15 28.72 -11.24
N LEU A 132 24.83 28.76 -11.10
CA LEU A 132 24.16 29.17 -9.87
C LEU A 132 24.25 28.07 -8.79
N PRO A 133 24.43 28.46 -7.51
CA PRO A 133 24.27 27.54 -6.42
C PRO A 133 22.78 27.13 -6.30
N SER A 134 22.56 25.93 -5.75
CA SER A 134 21.25 25.28 -5.75
C SER A 134 20.15 26.03 -4.98
N ASP A 135 20.50 26.97 -4.10
CA ASP A 135 19.58 27.85 -3.37
C ASP A 135 19.08 29.03 -4.20
N GLN A 136 19.66 29.29 -5.38
CA GLN A 136 19.36 30.44 -6.24
C GLN A 136 18.78 30.07 -7.62
N VAL A 137 18.47 28.80 -7.85
CA VAL A 137 17.96 28.30 -9.15
C VAL A 137 16.45 28.53 -9.34
N LEU A 138 15.70 28.80 -8.27
CA LEU A 138 14.24 28.94 -8.29
C LEU A 138 13.72 29.96 -9.33
N PRO A 139 14.29 31.18 -9.46
CA PRO A 139 13.88 32.13 -10.49
C PRO A 139 14.06 31.61 -11.91
N VAL A 140 15.10 30.81 -12.16
CA VAL A 140 15.37 30.20 -13.46
C VAL A 140 14.27 29.21 -13.84
N PHE A 141 13.88 28.32 -12.91
CA PHE A 141 12.74 27.40 -13.14
C PHE A 141 11.43 28.13 -13.41
N ASN A 142 11.20 29.25 -12.71
CA ASN A 142 10.00 30.07 -12.95
C ASN A 142 10.00 30.71 -14.36
N CYS A 143 11.16 31.09 -14.90
CA CYS A 143 11.28 31.53 -16.29
C CYS A 143 11.06 30.36 -17.27
N MET A 144 11.62 29.18 -16.99
CA MET A 144 11.44 27.98 -17.82
C MET A 144 9.96 27.61 -17.95
N LYS A 145 9.14 27.80 -16.89
CA LYS A 145 7.68 27.64 -16.94
C LYS A 145 7.00 28.41 -18.08
N VAL A 146 7.48 29.61 -18.40
CA VAL A 146 6.87 30.45 -19.44
C VAL A 146 7.42 30.13 -20.85
N VAL A 147 8.67 29.66 -20.91
CA VAL A 147 9.42 29.54 -22.17
C VAL A 147 9.34 28.13 -22.75
N VAL A 148 9.39 27.09 -21.93
CA VAL A 148 9.40 25.69 -22.38
C VAL A 148 8.12 25.31 -23.15
N PRO A 149 6.89 25.67 -22.72
CA PRO A 149 5.68 25.36 -23.48
C PRO A 149 5.74 25.86 -24.93
N LYS A 150 6.31 27.05 -25.15
CA LYS A 150 6.44 27.70 -26.48
C LYS A 150 7.48 27.05 -27.40
N LEU A 151 8.37 26.22 -26.85
CA LEU A 151 9.52 25.67 -27.57
C LEU A 151 9.40 24.18 -27.84
N LEU A 152 8.49 23.46 -27.20
CA LEU A 152 8.48 22.01 -27.26
C LEU A 152 8.32 21.47 -28.68
N ASP A 153 7.48 22.10 -29.51
CA ASP A 153 7.29 21.75 -30.92
C ASP A 153 8.48 22.11 -31.82
N SER A 154 9.18 23.21 -31.52
CA SER A 154 10.21 23.79 -32.40
C SER A 154 11.65 23.49 -32.00
N ALA A 155 11.87 23.05 -30.76
CA ALA A 155 13.18 22.77 -30.16
C ALA A 155 13.06 21.68 -29.08
N GLU A 156 12.43 20.54 -29.42
CA GLU A 156 12.25 19.39 -28.52
C GLU A 156 13.54 18.94 -27.81
N PRO A 157 14.71 18.79 -28.48
CA PRO A 157 15.93 18.33 -27.82
C PRO A 157 16.42 19.27 -26.71
N LEU A 158 16.27 20.58 -26.91
CA LEU A 158 16.66 21.60 -25.92
C LEU A 158 15.74 21.56 -24.69
N CYS A 159 14.44 21.29 -24.89
CA CYS A 159 13.50 21.11 -23.79
C CYS A 159 13.80 19.83 -22.99
N ILE A 160 14.18 18.74 -23.66
CA ILE A 160 14.61 17.49 -23.01
C ILE A 160 15.86 17.72 -22.16
N GLU A 161 16.85 18.45 -22.68
CA GLU A 161 18.04 18.83 -21.93
C GLU A 161 17.70 19.65 -20.68
N ALA A 162 16.74 20.59 -20.80
CA ALA A 162 16.22 21.34 -19.67
C ALA A 162 15.55 20.45 -18.61
N PHE A 163 14.76 19.46 -19.04
CA PHE A 163 14.16 18.49 -18.12
C PHE A 163 15.22 17.68 -17.37
N ASP A 164 16.26 17.21 -18.05
CA ASP A 164 17.35 16.43 -17.45
C ASP A 164 18.18 17.23 -16.45
N LEU A 165 18.59 18.44 -16.84
CA LEU A 165 19.39 19.31 -15.98
C LEU A 165 18.60 19.72 -14.74
N ALA A 166 17.33 20.11 -14.92
CA ALA A 166 16.47 20.47 -13.80
C ALA A 166 16.22 19.28 -12.87
N TRP A 167 15.96 18.07 -13.41
CA TRP A 167 15.83 16.87 -12.59
C TRP A 167 17.11 16.56 -11.80
N LYS A 168 18.29 16.68 -12.42
CA LYS A 168 19.58 16.48 -11.76
C LYS A 168 19.76 17.41 -10.56
N ILE A 169 19.32 18.66 -10.67
CA ILE A 169 19.35 19.65 -9.59
C ILE A 169 18.35 19.29 -8.49
N ILE A 170 17.12 18.89 -8.83
CA ILE A 170 16.14 18.47 -7.82
C ILE A 170 16.61 17.22 -7.05
N SER A 171 17.18 16.25 -7.76
CA SER A 171 17.70 15.02 -7.17
C SER A 171 18.88 15.30 -6.22
N SER A 172 19.80 16.20 -6.59
CA SER A 172 20.91 16.59 -5.71
C SER A 172 20.45 17.39 -4.48
N LEU A 173 19.35 18.14 -4.60
CA LEU A 173 18.72 18.89 -3.52
C LEU A 173 17.93 18.02 -2.53
N SER A 174 17.77 16.72 -2.79
CA SER A 174 16.91 15.83 -1.98
C SER A 174 17.22 15.84 -0.48
N ASN A 175 18.47 16.10 -0.09
CA ASN A 175 18.89 16.18 1.31
C ASN A 175 18.76 17.58 1.95
N THR A 176 18.47 18.63 1.19
CA THR A 176 18.44 20.03 1.66
C THR A 176 17.01 20.53 1.82
N GLN A 177 16.37 20.23 2.95
CA GLN A 177 14.92 20.41 3.15
C GLN A 177 14.39 21.83 2.89
N LEU A 178 15.14 22.89 3.26
CA LEU A 178 14.66 24.28 3.21
C LEU A 178 14.41 24.79 1.78
N ILE A 179 15.20 24.32 0.82
CA ILE A 179 15.14 24.77 -0.59
C ILE A 179 14.58 23.71 -1.52
N PHE A 180 14.59 22.44 -1.11
CA PHE A 180 14.10 21.34 -1.95
C PHE A 180 12.64 21.53 -2.38
N TRP A 181 11.75 21.88 -1.46
CA TRP A 181 10.30 21.89 -1.73
C TRP A 181 9.86 23.00 -2.69
N SER A 182 10.40 24.22 -2.53
CA SER A 182 10.11 25.33 -3.44
C SER A 182 10.63 25.04 -4.85
N ASN A 183 11.84 24.47 -4.97
CA ASN A 183 12.41 24.05 -6.24
C ASN A 183 11.64 22.88 -6.87
N LEU A 184 11.23 21.87 -6.09
CA LEU A 184 10.41 20.76 -6.57
C LEU A 184 9.07 21.26 -7.12
N LYS A 185 8.40 22.17 -6.39
CA LYS A 185 7.16 22.80 -6.87
C LYS A 185 7.41 23.50 -8.21
N ALA A 186 8.45 24.33 -8.32
CA ALA A 186 8.74 25.03 -9.57
C ALA A 186 9.07 24.07 -10.73
N PHE A 187 9.85 23.03 -10.46
CA PHE A 187 10.14 21.94 -11.40
C PHE A 187 8.86 21.27 -11.92
N VAL A 188 7.98 20.87 -11.00
CA VAL A 188 6.69 20.26 -11.34
C VAL A 188 5.84 21.21 -12.19
N HIS A 189 5.78 22.49 -11.85
CA HIS A 189 4.95 23.46 -12.58
C HIS A 189 5.35 23.65 -14.04
N PHE A 190 6.62 23.42 -14.44
CA PHE A 190 7.02 23.59 -15.85
C PHE A 190 7.12 22.27 -16.62
N VAL A 191 7.54 21.17 -15.98
CA VAL A 191 7.61 19.85 -16.64
C VAL A 191 6.21 19.27 -16.82
N PHE A 192 5.32 19.47 -15.84
CA PHE A 192 3.93 19.03 -15.86
C PHE A 192 2.96 20.18 -16.16
N ASP A 193 3.43 21.16 -16.93
CA ASP A 193 2.57 22.20 -17.49
C ASP A 193 1.57 21.59 -18.48
N THR A 194 0.34 22.14 -18.51
CA THR A 194 -0.75 21.58 -19.32
C THR A 194 -0.41 21.54 -20.80
N GLU A 195 0.29 22.57 -21.31
CA GLU A 195 0.69 22.67 -22.71
C GLU A 195 1.85 21.74 -23.04
N VAL A 196 2.85 21.68 -22.17
CA VAL A 196 3.98 20.73 -22.29
C VAL A 196 3.48 19.29 -22.36
N LEU A 197 2.58 18.91 -21.44
CA LEU A 197 2.02 17.56 -21.40
C LEU A 197 1.23 17.22 -22.66
N ALA A 198 0.42 18.16 -23.16
CA ALA A 198 -0.43 17.93 -24.32
C ALA A 198 0.36 17.84 -25.62
N VAL A 199 1.33 18.75 -25.82
CA VAL A 199 2.21 18.77 -26.98
C VAL A 199 3.13 17.53 -27.01
N ALA A 200 3.73 17.16 -25.87
CA ALA A 200 4.52 15.93 -25.82
C ALA A 200 3.67 14.70 -26.18
N ALA A 201 2.46 14.60 -25.64
CA ALA A 201 1.60 13.45 -25.85
C ALA A 201 1.00 13.36 -27.26
N SER A 202 0.81 14.49 -27.96
CA SER A 202 0.32 14.50 -29.34
C SER A 202 1.36 13.91 -30.31
N ALA A 203 2.63 14.25 -30.12
CA ALA A 203 3.74 13.74 -30.92
C ALA A 203 4.14 12.29 -30.55
N LYS A 204 3.88 11.87 -29.29
CA LYS A 204 4.40 10.62 -28.70
C LYS A 204 5.90 10.43 -28.94
N GLY A 205 6.64 11.55 -28.98
CA GLY A 205 8.05 11.63 -29.30
C GLY A 205 8.98 11.39 -28.11
N GLN A 206 10.19 11.95 -28.18
CA GLN A 206 11.22 11.77 -27.15
C GLN A 206 10.85 12.49 -25.85
N ALA A 207 10.24 13.67 -25.93
CA ALA A 207 9.77 14.42 -24.76
C ALA A 207 8.69 13.66 -23.99
N TYR A 208 7.79 12.97 -24.68
CA TYR A 208 6.77 12.13 -24.04
C TYR A 208 7.40 11.00 -23.23
N ALA A 209 8.34 10.26 -23.84
CA ALA A 209 9.08 9.22 -23.15
C ALA A 209 9.87 9.79 -21.97
N LYS A 210 10.42 10.99 -22.11
CA LYS A 210 11.19 11.66 -21.07
C LYS A 210 10.36 12.06 -19.86
N ILE A 211 9.17 12.62 -20.09
CA ILE A 211 8.23 12.97 -19.02
C ILE A 211 7.81 11.70 -18.27
N LYS A 212 7.55 10.58 -18.97
CA LYS A 212 7.30 9.28 -18.32
C LYS A 212 8.48 8.79 -17.48
N GLU A 213 9.71 8.91 -17.99
CA GLU A 213 10.92 8.59 -17.22
C GLU A 213 10.99 9.41 -15.91
N ILE A 214 10.69 10.71 -15.98
CA ILE A 214 10.65 11.60 -14.82
C ILE A 214 9.53 11.20 -13.84
N ILE A 215 8.36 10.78 -14.32
CA ILE A 215 7.29 10.22 -13.47
C ILE A 215 7.82 9.04 -12.66
N PHE A 216 8.49 8.07 -13.29
CA PHE A 216 9.06 6.92 -12.59
C PHE A 216 10.09 7.35 -11.54
N LYS A 217 10.96 8.30 -11.87
CA LYS A 217 11.97 8.83 -10.94
C LYS A 217 11.36 9.57 -9.75
N LEU A 218 10.26 10.31 -9.96
CA LEU A 218 9.52 10.99 -8.89
C LEU A 218 8.83 9.97 -7.97
N VAL A 219 8.23 8.91 -8.53
CA VAL A 219 7.65 7.82 -7.75
C VAL A 219 8.72 7.10 -6.93
N ASP A 220 9.88 6.80 -7.52
CA ASP A 220 11.00 6.18 -6.81
C ASP A 220 11.51 7.07 -5.66
N MET A 221 11.76 8.36 -5.93
CA MET A 221 12.17 9.32 -4.89
C MET A 221 11.13 9.44 -3.77
N SER A 222 9.84 9.35 -4.10
CA SER A 222 8.77 9.41 -3.10
C SER A 222 8.75 8.22 -2.15
N THR A 223 9.42 7.10 -2.49
CA THR A 223 9.54 5.97 -1.57
C THR A 223 10.45 6.24 -0.37
N THR A 224 11.40 7.17 -0.53
CA THR A 224 12.35 7.55 0.52
C THR A 224 12.01 8.89 1.15
N LYS A 225 11.40 9.80 0.37
CA LYS A 225 11.05 11.15 0.79
C LYS A 225 9.55 11.40 0.64
N THR A 226 8.84 11.30 1.77
CA THR A 226 7.39 11.50 1.84
C THR A 226 6.99 12.90 1.39
N GLY A 227 5.86 13.01 0.68
CA GLY A 227 5.34 14.27 0.16
C GLY A 227 5.82 14.67 -1.25
N VAL A 228 6.86 14.04 -1.81
CA VAL A 228 7.30 14.30 -3.19
C VAL A 228 6.18 14.05 -4.19
N PHE A 229 5.49 12.91 -4.06
CA PHE A 229 4.42 12.55 -4.99
C PHE A 229 3.16 13.40 -4.78
N ASN A 230 2.93 13.91 -3.56
CA ASN A 230 1.84 14.84 -3.24
C ASN A 230 1.92 16.09 -4.12
N VAL A 231 3.13 16.66 -4.31
CA VAL A 231 3.33 17.87 -5.11
C VAL A 231 2.95 17.65 -6.56
N VAL A 232 3.41 16.53 -7.15
CA VAL A 232 3.15 16.19 -8.56
C VAL A 232 1.67 15.94 -8.79
N LEU A 233 1.06 15.08 -7.97
CA LEU A 233 -0.34 14.71 -8.13
C LEU A 233 -1.30 15.85 -7.85
N SER A 234 -1.05 16.65 -6.82
CA SER A 234 -1.88 17.81 -6.49
C SER A 234 -1.90 18.78 -7.67
N HIS A 235 -0.72 19.10 -8.24
CA HIS A 235 -0.58 19.95 -9.41
C HIS A 235 -1.33 19.38 -10.62
N CYS A 236 -1.04 18.12 -11.01
CA CYS A 236 -1.67 17.48 -12.17
C CYS A 236 -3.19 17.32 -12.03
N CYS A 237 -3.68 16.83 -10.88
CA CYS A 237 -5.12 16.64 -10.67
C CYS A 237 -5.87 17.97 -10.76
N ARG A 238 -5.28 19.05 -10.23
CA ARG A 238 -5.86 20.39 -10.28
C ARG A 238 -5.84 20.95 -11.70
N SER A 239 -4.73 20.84 -12.43
CA SER A 239 -4.62 21.36 -13.80
C SER A 239 -5.52 20.62 -14.79
N TRP A 240 -5.75 19.31 -14.60
CA TRP A 240 -6.61 18.52 -15.48
C TRP A 240 -8.11 18.76 -15.28
N ILE A 241 -8.55 19.10 -14.07
CA ILE A 241 -9.98 19.35 -13.76
C ILE A 241 -10.32 20.85 -13.79
N PHE A 242 -9.45 21.70 -13.26
CA PHE A 242 -9.67 23.14 -13.09
C PHE A 242 -8.57 23.94 -13.80
N PRO A 243 -8.51 23.89 -15.15
CA PRO A 243 -7.51 24.64 -15.90
C PRO A 243 -7.66 26.15 -15.65
N THR A 244 -6.52 26.84 -15.54
CA THR A 244 -6.51 28.28 -15.27
C THR A 244 -6.99 29.08 -16.47
N ALA A 245 -7.56 30.27 -16.24
CA ALA A 245 -8.23 31.06 -17.28
C ALA A 245 -7.35 31.42 -18.49
N GLY A 246 -6.02 31.44 -18.34
CA GLY A 246 -5.04 31.68 -19.42
C GLY A 246 -4.70 30.45 -20.26
N GLU A 247 -5.01 29.24 -19.81
CA GLU A 247 -4.78 27.96 -20.54
C GLU A 247 -5.96 27.60 -21.47
N ARG A 248 -7.04 28.38 -21.45
CA ARG A 248 -8.28 28.08 -22.20
C ARG A 248 -8.18 28.32 -23.70
N SER A 249 -7.20 29.08 -24.18
CA SER A 249 -7.20 29.60 -25.56
C SER A 249 -6.41 28.80 -26.59
N ALA A 250 -5.66 27.76 -26.22
CA ALA A 250 -4.79 27.05 -27.18
C ALA A 250 -4.91 25.51 -27.21
N LEU A 251 -5.47 24.85 -26.19
CA LEU A 251 -5.45 23.38 -26.13
C LEU A 251 -6.79 22.72 -25.82
N THR A 252 -7.12 21.77 -26.69
CA THR A 252 -8.18 20.78 -26.65
C THR A 252 -8.21 20.07 -25.29
N ASN A 253 -9.15 20.42 -24.42
CA ASN A 253 -9.53 19.72 -23.18
C ASN A 253 -8.35 19.16 -22.34
N ALA A 254 -7.87 19.94 -21.36
CA ALA A 254 -6.78 19.59 -20.44
C ALA A 254 -6.90 18.18 -19.80
N PHE A 255 -8.12 17.65 -19.66
CA PHE A 255 -8.38 16.31 -19.16
C PHE A 255 -7.72 15.19 -20.01
N LEU A 256 -7.48 15.40 -21.31
CA LEU A 256 -6.81 14.41 -22.16
C LEU A 256 -5.41 14.05 -21.64
N ASN A 257 -4.74 14.97 -20.96
CA ASN A 257 -3.47 14.71 -20.30
C ASN A 257 -3.59 13.64 -19.22
N ALA A 258 -4.71 13.60 -18.49
CA ALA A 258 -4.95 12.55 -17.49
C ALA A 258 -4.90 11.15 -18.14
N GLY A 259 -5.51 10.99 -19.33
CA GLY A 259 -5.44 9.73 -20.09
C GLY A 259 -4.03 9.39 -20.58
N ASN A 260 -3.31 10.38 -21.11
CA ASN A 260 -1.96 10.19 -21.64
C ASN A 260 -0.91 9.83 -20.56
N TYR A 261 -1.11 10.30 -19.33
CA TYR A 261 -0.21 10.11 -18.19
C TYR A 261 -0.90 9.42 -17.00
N CYS A 262 -1.84 8.53 -17.31
CA CYS A 262 -2.66 7.75 -16.37
C CYS A 262 -1.84 6.88 -15.38
N GLU A 263 -0.57 6.58 -15.67
CA GLU A 263 0.36 5.96 -14.73
C GLU A 263 0.47 6.73 -13.41
N LEU A 264 0.37 8.08 -13.43
CA LEU A 264 0.37 8.90 -12.23
C LEU A 264 -0.78 8.51 -11.30
N ILE A 265 -2.00 8.45 -11.83
CA ILE A 265 -3.19 8.09 -11.06
C ILE A 265 -3.15 6.61 -10.66
N THR A 266 -2.70 5.74 -11.55
CA THR A 266 -2.64 4.29 -11.28
C THR A 266 -1.67 3.98 -10.13
N GLU A 267 -0.47 4.54 -10.14
CA GLU A 267 0.50 4.36 -9.04
C GLU A 267 0.03 5.09 -7.77
N ALA A 268 -0.60 6.26 -7.90
CA ALA A 268 -1.15 6.99 -6.76
C ALA A 268 -2.22 6.19 -6.00
N CYS A 269 -3.08 5.44 -6.70
CA CYS A 269 -4.13 4.63 -6.08
C CYS A 269 -3.56 3.52 -5.17
N VAL A 270 -2.40 2.98 -5.51
CA VAL A 270 -1.75 1.89 -4.76
C VAL A 270 -0.58 2.36 -3.89
N PHE A 271 -0.33 3.67 -3.85
CA PHE A 271 0.81 4.25 -3.16
C PHE A 271 0.74 4.09 -1.64
N GLY A 272 1.92 4.03 -1.02
CA GLY A 272 2.11 4.00 0.42
C GLY A 272 3.27 3.07 0.75
N THR A 273 4.35 3.63 1.29
CA THR A 273 5.54 2.86 1.60
C THR A 273 5.40 2.06 2.90
N VAL A 274 6.06 0.90 2.94
CA VAL A 274 6.17 0.12 4.18
C VAL A 274 7.49 0.50 4.83
N PHE A 275 7.44 1.44 5.76
CA PHE A 275 8.60 1.92 6.48
C PHE A 275 9.18 0.83 7.40
N ARG A 276 10.51 0.79 7.49
CA ARG A 276 11.18 0.06 8.57
C ARG A 276 10.88 0.74 9.91
N ARG A 277 11.10 0.02 11.01
CA ARG A 277 10.73 0.49 12.36
C ARG A 277 11.41 1.82 12.74
N ASP A 278 12.66 2.01 12.35
CA ASP A 278 13.44 3.24 12.51
C ASP A 278 12.86 4.40 11.70
N GLN A 279 12.49 4.15 10.44
CA GLN A 279 11.85 5.15 9.58
C GLN A 279 10.46 5.54 10.08
N ARG A 280 9.68 4.57 10.60
CA ARG A 280 8.35 4.83 11.18
C ARG A 280 8.46 5.78 12.38
N LEU A 281 9.45 5.57 13.25
CA LEU A 281 9.69 6.46 14.38
C LEU A 281 10.01 7.90 13.94
N ILE A 282 10.79 8.07 12.86
CA ILE A 282 11.05 9.39 12.27
C ILE A 282 9.75 10.04 11.78
N GLN A 283 8.87 9.29 11.11
CA GLN A 283 7.58 9.81 10.65
C GLN A 283 6.65 10.16 11.81
N ASP A 284 6.61 9.35 12.86
CA ASP A 284 5.79 9.61 14.05
C ASP A 284 6.27 10.89 14.77
N VAL A 285 7.58 11.11 14.84
CA VAL A 285 8.16 12.36 15.38
C VAL A 285 7.82 13.55 14.48
N HIS A 286 7.93 13.44 13.16
CA HIS A 286 7.51 14.50 12.25
C HIS A 286 6.03 14.84 12.42
N ALA A 287 5.16 13.84 12.44
CA ALA A 287 3.72 14.02 12.62
C ALA A 287 3.40 14.65 13.99
N PHE A 288 4.11 14.26 15.05
CA PHE A 288 3.99 14.87 16.37
C PHE A 288 4.37 16.36 16.33
N ILE A 289 5.52 16.69 15.73
CA ILE A 289 5.99 18.07 15.59
C ILE A 289 4.98 18.90 14.78
N GLU A 290 4.51 18.41 13.64
CA GLU A 290 3.48 19.08 12.83
C GLU A 290 2.20 19.34 13.61
N ASN A 291 1.77 18.37 14.44
CA ASN A 291 0.57 18.51 15.28
C ASN A 291 0.71 19.55 16.41
N LEU A 292 1.93 19.99 16.76
CA LEU A 292 2.13 21.13 17.67
C LEU A 292 1.71 22.47 17.03
N GLY A 293 1.50 22.50 15.70
CA GLY A 293 1.04 23.67 14.95
C GLY A 293 2.02 24.83 15.02
N GLU A 294 1.51 26.06 14.88
CA GLU A 294 2.30 27.30 14.86
C GLU A 294 3.06 27.58 16.17
N LYS A 295 2.73 26.87 17.28
CA LYS A 295 3.46 26.98 18.55
C LYS A 295 4.88 26.43 18.46
N CYS A 296 5.16 25.55 17.49
CA CYS A 296 6.51 25.07 17.24
C CYS A 296 7.21 25.96 16.21
N ALA A 297 8.32 26.60 16.60
CA ALA A 297 9.10 27.46 15.70
C ALA A 297 9.55 26.73 14.42
N ALA A 298 9.80 25.42 14.49
CA ALA A 298 10.15 24.60 13.34
C ALA A 298 9.03 24.59 12.28
N ASN A 299 7.76 24.59 12.68
CA ASN A 299 6.61 24.61 11.78
C ASN A 299 6.35 25.99 11.15
N VAL A 300 6.88 27.05 11.75
CA VAL A 300 6.79 28.41 11.18
C VAL A 300 7.87 28.61 10.11
N VAL A 301 9.07 28.08 10.33
CA VAL A 301 10.21 28.22 9.41
C VAL A 301 10.11 27.25 8.23
N THR A 302 9.55 26.07 8.45
CA THR A 302 9.37 25.05 7.41
C THR A 302 7.96 25.19 6.85
N GLU A 303 7.79 25.40 5.54
CA GLU A 303 6.46 25.28 4.93
C GLU A 303 5.85 23.93 5.37
N SER A 304 4.74 23.97 6.10
CA SER A 304 3.98 22.79 6.52
C SER A 304 3.31 22.17 5.29
N THR A 305 4.11 21.62 4.39
CA THR A 305 3.60 20.69 3.39
C THR A 305 3.22 19.45 4.15
N ASN A 306 1.92 19.17 4.21
CA ASN A 306 1.38 18.01 4.89
C ASN A 306 1.88 16.76 4.13
N ARG A 307 2.94 16.13 4.66
CA ARG A 307 3.77 15.11 4.00
C ARG A 307 3.28 13.70 4.27
N ASP A 308 2.01 13.53 4.64
CA ASP A 308 1.40 12.22 4.86
C ASP A 308 1.32 11.43 3.54
N ASP A 309 1.84 10.21 3.52
CA ASP A 309 1.76 9.28 2.37
C ASP A 309 0.31 8.96 2.00
N HIS A 310 -0.62 9.05 2.96
CA HIS A 310 -2.05 8.92 2.69
C HIS A 310 -2.56 9.96 1.68
N TYR A 311 -1.92 11.13 1.59
CA TYR A 311 -2.42 12.23 0.76
C TYR A 311 -2.30 11.95 -0.73
N VAL A 312 -1.33 11.13 -1.13
CA VAL A 312 -1.23 10.61 -2.49
C VAL A 312 -2.52 9.86 -2.86
N ARG A 313 -2.92 8.90 -2.02
CA ARG A 313 -4.15 8.12 -2.22
C ARG A 313 -5.40 9.00 -2.10
N VAL A 314 -5.47 9.88 -1.11
CA VAL A 314 -6.60 10.82 -0.96
C VAL A 314 -6.76 11.69 -2.21
N CYS A 315 -5.67 12.25 -2.74
CA CYS A 315 -5.71 13.06 -3.96
C CYS A 315 -6.25 12.27 -5.16
N ALA A 316 -5.73 11.05 -5.38
CA ALA A 316 -6.21 10.17 -6.46
C ALA A 316 -7.69 9.81 -6.31
N ILE A 317 -8.12 9.43 -5.12
CA ILE A 317 -9.52 9.07 -4.84
C ILE A 317 -10.44 10.28 -5.02
N LYS A 318 -10.06 11.47 -4.54
CA LYS A 318 -10.84 12.69 -4.76
C LYS A 318 -10.95 13.05 -6.25
N PHE A 319 -9.84 12.96 -6.99
CA PHE A 319 -9.82 13.15 -8.42
C PHE A 319 -10.82 12.21 -9.13
N LEU A 320 -10.78 10.90 -8.83
CA LEU A 320 -11.73 9.91 -9.38
C LEU A 320 -13.18 10.18 -8.94
N CYS A 321 -13.39 10.68 -7.71
CA CYS A 321 -14.72 11.06 -7.23
C CYS A 321 -15.30 12.26 -7.98
N LEU A 322 -14.48 13.18 -8.50
CA LEU A 322 -14.91 14.34 -9.30
C LEU A 322 -15.34 13.98 -10.72
N LEU A 323 -14.91 12.82 -11.25
CA LEU A 323 -15.22 12.43 -12.63
C LEU A 323 -16.71 12.10 -12.81
N ASP A 324 -17.30 12.66 -13.85
CA ASP A 324 -18.69 12.40 -14.22
C ASP A 324 -18.81 11.24 -15.22
N GLY A 325 -19.58 10.21 -14.87
CA GLY A 325 -19.84 9.05 -15.74
C GLY A 325 -20.68 9.36 -16.99
N SER A 326 -21.35 10.53 -17.03
CA SER A 326 -22.06 10.99 -18.23
C SER A 326 -21.11 11.51 -19.32
N ASN A 327 -19.91 11.96 -18.94
CA ASN A 327 -18.91 12.46 -19.86
C ASN A 327 -18.11 11.30 -20.46
N THR A 328 -18.07 11.19 -21.79
CA THR A 328 -17.42 10.08 -22.51
C THR A 328 -15.92 9.97 -22.17
N LEU A 329 -15.20 11.08 -22.07
CA LEU A 329 -13.76 11.06 -21.77
C LEU A 329 -13.49 10.60 -20.33
N HIS A 330 -14.26 11.13 -19.38
CA HIS A 330 -14.19 10.70 -17.98
C HIS A 330 -14.52 9.22 -17.83
N LYS A 331 -15.57 8.76 -18.51
CA LYS A 331 -15.98 7.36 -18.53
C LYS A 331 -14.87 6.45 -19.05
N MET A 332 -14.33 6.74 -20.25
CA MET A 332 -13.23 5.98 -20.83
C MET A 332 -11.99 5.96 -19.92
N PHE A 333 -11.69 7.08 -19.26
CA PHE A 333 -10.59 7.15 -18.31
C PHE A 333 -10.83 6.28 -17.07
N MET A 334 -12.03 6.32 -16.48
CA MET A 334 -12.38 5.47 -15.33
C MET A 334 -12.32 3.98 -15.69
N GLU A 335 -12.80 3.61 -16.87
CA GLU A 335 -12.74 2.25 -17.41
C GLU A 335 -11.28 1.78 -17.60
N ASP A 336 -10.41 2.63 -18.16
CA ASP A 336 -8.98 2.35 -18.32
C ASP A 336 -8.25 2.18 -16.97
N ILE A 337 -8.52 3.05 -15.99
CA ILE A 337 -7.98 2.92 -14.63
C ILE A 337 -8.47 1.62 -13.98
N PHE A 338 -9.75 1.26 -14.14
CA PHE A 338 -10.30 0.03 -13.58
C PHE A 338 -9.59 -1.22 -14.14
N ILE A 339 -9.38 -1.28 -15.46
CA ILE A 339 -8.64 -2.37 -16.11
C ILE A 339 -7.18 -2.42 -15.61
N LYS A 340 -6.51 -1.27 -15.55
CA LYS A 340 -5.10 -1.19 -15.10
C LYS A 340 -4.93 -1.66 -13.66
N LEU A 341 -5.88 -1.35 -12.79
CA LEU A 341 -5.87 -1.80 -11.40
C LEU A 341 -6.13 -3.30 -11.28
N LEU A 342 -7.04 -3.88 -12.08
CA LEU A 342 -7.19 -5.34 -12.17
C LEU A 342 -5.92 -6.03 -12.66
N HIS A 343 -5.27 -5.50 -13.70
CA HIS A 343 -3.96 -6.01 -14.14
C HIS A 343 -2.89 -5.88 -13.06
N LYS A 344 -2.89 -4.79 -12.26
CA LYS A 344 -1.98 -4.62 -11.12
C LYS A 344 -2.21 -5.72 -10.07
N ASP A 345 -3.47 -6.04 -9.73
CA ASP A 345 -3.80 -7.15 -8.82
C ASP A 345 -3.24 -8.49 -9.34
N GLU A 346 -3.44 -8.75 -10.63
CA GLU A 346 -2.98 -9.96 -11.28
C GLU A 346 -1.44 -10.08 -11.28
N LEU A 347 -0.73 -9.01 -11.65
CA LEU A 347 0.74 -8.95 -11.61
C LEU A 347 1.28 -9.23 -10.21
N VAL A 348 0.67 -8.61 -9.21
CA VAL A 348 1.02 -8.78 -7.79
C VAL A 348 0.77 -10.24 -7.36
N SER A 349 -0.31 -10.86 -7.83
CA SER A 349 -0.66 -12.26 -7.55
C SER A 349 0.29 -13.28 -8.21
N ARG A 350 0.76 -13.00 -9.43
CA ARG A 350 1.69 -13.86 -10.17
C ARG A 350 3.09 -13.90 -9.53
N SER A 351 3.50 -12.82 -8.86
CA SER A 351 4.84 -12.72 -8.26
C SER A 351 5.08 -13.73 -7.12
N ARG A 352 4.06 -13.99 -6.28
CA ARG A 352 4.07 -15.00 -5.21
C ARG A 352 2.66 -15.50 -4.94
N THR A 353 2.48 -16.81 -5.01
CA THR A 353 1.19 -17.51 -4.83
C THR A 353 0.66 -17.46 -3.40
N ARG A 354 1.52 -17.24 -2.41
CA ARG A 354 1.16 -17.05 -1.01
C ARG A 354 1.87 -15.82 -0.45
N TYR A 355 1.13 -15.01 0.28
CA TYR A 355 1.63 -13.79 0.90
C TYR A 355 1.05 -13.60 2.29
N TYR A 356 1.81 -12.97 3.17
CA TYR A 356 1.47 -12.80 4.58
C TYR A 356 0.55 -11.60 4.80
N ALA A 357 -0.27 -11.65 5.85
CA ALA A 357 -1.05 -10.51 6.31
C ALA A 357 -0.13 -9.29 6.54
N ASN A 358 -0.64 -8.11 6.19
CA ASN A 358 0.09 -6.83 6.27
C ASN A 358 1.41 -6.72 5.49
N SER A 359 1.76 -7.70 4.64
CA SER A 359 2.86 -7.57 3.68
C SER A 359 2.57 -6.48 2.63
N LEU A 360 3.62 -6.00 1.95
CA LEU A 360 3.45 -5.02 0.85
C LEU A 360 2.49 -5.55 -0.23
N GLN A 361 2.58 -6.83 -0.57
CA GLN A 361 1.67 -7.50 -1.49
C GLN A 361 0.22 -7.39 -1.02
N HIS A 362 -0.05 -7.73 0.24
CA HIS A 362 -1.39 -7.62 0.84
C HIS A 362 -1.93 -6.18 0.79
N ARG A 363 -1.10 -5.20 1.15
CA ARG A 363 -1.48 -3.79 1.20
C ARG A 363 -1.81 -3.25 -0.19
N ILE A 364 -0.98 -3.56 -1.20
CA ILE A 364 -1.24 -3.17 -2.59
C ILE A 364 -2.57 -3.74 -3.06
N LYS A 365 -2.84 -5.04 -2.82
CA LYS A 365 -4.13 -5.65 -3.20
C LYS A 365 -5.30 -4.94 -2.51
N ASN A 366 -5.24 -4.67 -1.21
CA ASN A 366 -6.29 -3.91 -0.52
C ASN A 366 -6.53 -2.54 -1.16
N ARG A 367 -5.47 -1.78 -1.45
CA ARG A 367 -5.57 -0.45 -2.07
C ARG A 367 -6.17 -0.48 -3.48
N VAL A 368 -5.84 -1.51 -4.27
CA VAL A 368 -6.47 -1.78 -5.56
C VAL A 368 -7.98 -1.94 -5.38
N TRP A 369 -8.41 -2.89 -4.56
CA TRP A 369 -9.82 -3.22 -4.40
C TRP A 369 -10.64 -2.11 -3.74
N GLN A 370 -10.04 -1.30 -2.86
CA GLN A 370 -10.63 -0.06 -2.35
C GLN A 370 -10.98 0.91 -3.48
N THR A 371 -10.04 1.10 -4.43
CA THR A 371 -10.24 2.03 -5.55
C THR A 371 -11.27 1.50 -6.55
N LEU A 372 -11.24 0.20 -6.86
CA LEU A 372 -12.23 -0.44 -7.74
C LEU A 372 -13.66 -0.26 -7.19
N LEU A 373 -13.84 -0.39 -5.87
CA LEU A 373 -15.13 -0.20 -5.22
C LEU A 373 -15.62 1.25 -5.29
N VAL A 374 -14.72 2.25 -5.24
CA VAL A 374 -15.06 3.68 -5.44
C VAL A 374 -15.55 3.94 -6.87
N LEU A 375 -14.96 3.28 -7.87
CA LEU A 375 -15.32 3.46 -9.28
C LEU A 375 -16.61 2.73 -9.66
N LEU A 376 -16.89 1.58 -9.04
CA LEU A 376 -17.99 0.67 -9.39
C LEU A 376 -19.35 1.36 -9.66
N PRO A 377 -19.83 2.32 -8.84
CA PRO A 377 -21.13 2.95 -9.07
C PRO A 377 -21.23 3.71 -10.40
N LYS A 378 -20.10 4.24 -10.89
CA LYS A 378 -19.99 5.08 -12.08
C LYS A 378 -19.80 4.30 -13.39
N LEU A 379 -19.59 2.99 -13.31
CA LEU A 379 -19.37 2.12 -14.46
C LEU A 379 -20.68 1.59 -15.04
N ASP A 380 -20.68 1.38 -16.35
CA ASP A 380 -21.86 0.89 -17.07
C ASP A 380 -21.92 -0.65 -17.12
N GLN A 381 -23.09 -1.15 -17.52
CA GLN A 381 -23.34 -2.58 -17.60
C GLN A 381 -22.42 -3.29 -18.62
N LYS A 382 -22.17 -2.66 -19.77
CA LYS A 382 -21.44 -3.29 -20.88
C LYS A 382 -19.98 -3.53 -20.48
N PHE A 383 -19.36 -2.53 -19.87
CA PHE A 383 -18.00 -2.60 -19.37
C PHE A 383 -17.87 -3.62 -18.24
N LEU A 384 -18.78 -3.60 -17.26
CA LEU A 384 -18.77 -4.54 -16.15
C LEU A 384 -18.93 -6.00 -16.63
N CYS A 385 -19.78 -6.25 -17.63
CA CYS A 385 -19.91 -7.59 -18.23
C CYS A 385 -18.58 -8.14 -18.78
N GLY A 386 -17.77 -7.26 -19.40
CA GLY A 386 -16.47 -7.61 -19.98
C GLY A 386 -15.34 -7.78 -18.97
N THR A 387 -15.46 -7.20 -17.77
CA THR A 387 -14.44 -7.25 -16.72
C THR A 387 -14.80 -8.21 -15.57
N LEU A 388 -16.06 -8.63 -15.46
CA LEU A 388 -16.55 -9.50 -14.39
C LEU A 388 -15.78 -10.82 -14.29
N ASP A 389 -15.39 -11.40 -15.42
CA ASP A 389 -14.64 -12.65 -15.43
C ASP A 389 -13.28 -12.48 -14.74
N GLN A 390 -12.61 -11.33 -14.91
CA GLN A 390 -11.36 -11.01 -14.21
C GLN A 390 -11.58 -10.83 -12.70
N VAL A 391 -12.71 -10.23 -12.29
CA VAL A 391 -13.09 -10.11 -10.88
C VAL A 391 -13.30 -11.49 -10.26
N PHE A 392 -13.99 -12.39 -10.95
CA PHE A 392 -14.16 -13.78 -10.51
C PHE A 392 -12.83 -14.52 -10.44
N GLN A 393 -11.96 -14.38 -11.44
CA GLN A 393 -10.61 -14.97 -11.37
C GLN A 393 -9.82 -14.48 -10.15
N ALA A 394 -9.93 -13.19 -9.79
CA ALA A 394 -9.31 -12.68 -8.58
C ALA A 394 -9.90 -13.29 -7.30
N GLY A 395 -11.22 -13.58 -7.28
CA GLY A 395 -11.90 -14.28 -6.19
C GLY A 395 -11.44 -15.72 -5.97
N PHE A 396 -11.00 -16.39 -7.03
CA PHE A 396 -10.35 -17.70 -6.94
C PHE A 396 -8.91 -17.65 -6.39
N GLY A 397 -8.31 -16.46 -6.35
CA GLY A 397 -6.97 -16.25 -5.83
C GLY A 397 -6.85 -16.57 -4.33
N ASN A 398 -5.66 -16.99 -3.90
CA ASN A 398 -5.35 -17.18 -2.48
C ASN A 398 -5.14 -15.83 -1.79
N ASN A 399 -6.26 -15.17 -1.46
CA ASN A 399 -6.29 -13.85 -0.87
C ASN A 399 -6.42 -13.88 0.65
N GLN A 400 -5.90 -12.83 1.31
CA GLN A 400 -6.21 -12.58 2.71
C GLN A 400 -7.67 -12.12 2.86
N ALA A 401 -8.22 -12.32 4.06
CA ALA A 401 -9.60 -11.98 4.43
C ALA A 401 -10.06 -10.59 3.94
N SER A 402 -9.29 -9.55 4.25
CA SER A 402 -9.66 -8.17 3.91
C SER A 402 -9.82 -7.93 2.41
N VAL A 403 -8.98 -8.58 1.59
CA VAL A 403 -9.06 -8.52 0.13
C VAL A 403 -10.27 -9.29 -0.37
N LYS A 404 -10.55 -10.48 0.20
CA LYS A 404 -11.75 -11.26 -0.11
C LYS A 404 -13.01 -10.45 0.14
N TYR A 405 -13.11 -9.73 1.26
CA TYR A 405 -14.26 -8.87 1.57
C TYR A 405 -14.53 -7.83 0.48
N PHE A 406 -13.50 -7.16 -0.04
CA PHE A 406 -13.71 -6.18 -1.11
C PHE A 406 -14.13 -6.86 -2.43
N ILE A 407 -13.55 -8.01 -2.77
CA ILE A 407 -13.96 -8.78 -3.96
C ILE A 407 -15.43 -9.20 -3.84
N GLU A 408 -15.79 -9.81 -2.71
CA GLU A 408 -17.15 -10.22 -2.38
C GLU A 408 -18.12 -9.05 -2.47
N TRP A 409 -17.76 -7.89 -1.93
CA TRP A 409 -18.60 -6.69 -1.97
C TRP A 409 -18.81 -6.17 -3.40
N ILE A 410 -17.76 -6.14 -4.23
CA ILE A 410 -17.89 -5.77 -5.65
C ILE A 410 -18.81 -6.75 -6.39
N VAL A 411 -18.67 -8.06 -6.15
CA VAL A 411 -19.54 -9.08 -6.76
C VAL A 411 -20.99 -8.89 -6.32
N ILE A 412 -21.26 -8.73 -5.02
CA ILE A 412 -22.61 -8.52 -4.48
C ILE A 412 -23.27 -7.29 -5.10
N LEU A 413 -22.56 -6.14 -5.13
CA LEU A 413 -23.08 -4.90 -5.71
C LEU A 413 -23.34 -5.02 -7.21
N THR A 414 -22.45 -5.71 -7.93
CA THR A 414 -22.59 -5.93 -9.37
C THR A 414 -23.80 -6.79 -9.69
N LEU A 415 -23.98 -7.90 -8.96
CA LEU A 415 -25.14 -8.80 -9.14
C LEU A 415 -26.45 -8.15 -8.70
N HIS A 416 -26.42 -7.33 -7.64
CA HIS A 416 -27.58 -6.55 -7.19
C HIS A 416 -28.03 -5.51 -8.24
N LYS A 417 -27.06 -4.80 -8.86
CA LYS A 417 -27.34 -3.79 -9.90
C LYS A 417 -27.73 -4.43 -11.23
N TYR A 418 -27.16 -5.60 -11.55
CA TYR A 418 -27.31 -6.29 -12.84
C TYR A 418 -27.59 -7.80 -12.66
N PRO A 419 -28.83 -8.20 -12.31
CA PRO A 419 -29.20 -9.60 -12.03
C PRO A 419 -28.91 -10.58 -13.18
N GLN A 420 -28.88 -10.12 -14.43
CA GLN A 420 -28.52 -10.90 -15.61
C GLN A 420 -27.13 -11.56 -15.53
N PHE A 421 -26.23 -11.02 -14.71
CA PHE A 421 -24.90 -11.60 -14.50
C PHE A 421 -24.90 -12.81 -13.55
N LEU A 422 -26.04 -13.16 -12.95
CA LEU A 422 -26.17 -14.37 -12.13
C LEU A 422 -25.78 -15.64 -12.88
N ASN A 423 -26.04 -15.71 -14.19
CA ASN A 423 -25.62 -16.86 -15.00
C ASN A 423 -24.10 -17.06 -14.99
N LYS A 424 -23.33 -16.00 -15.20
CA LYS A 424 -21.86 -16.03 -15.09
C LYS A 424 -21.39 -16.36 -13.66
N PHE A 425 -22.10 -15.87 -12.65
CA PHE A 425 -21.79 -16.20 -11.26
C PHE A 425 -21.96 -17.69 -10.96
N TRP A 426 -22.99 -18.33 -11.53
CA TRP A 426 -23.19 -19.78 -11.36
C TRP A 426 -22.04 -20.60 -11.95
N ASP A 427 -21.42 -20.13 -13.04
CA ASP A 427 -20.27 -20.81 -13.65
C ASP A 427 -19.06 -20.90 -12.70
N CYS A 428 -18.99 -20.03 -11.68
CA CYS A 428 -17.96 -20.08 -10.64
C CYS A 428 -18.01 -21.35 -9.78
N PHE A 429 -19.14 -22.06 -9.75
CA PHE A 429 -19.31 -23.30 -9.01
C PHE A 429 -19.13 -24.56 -9.87
N CYS A 430 -18.93 -24.40 -11.19
CA CYS A 430 -18.79 -25.51 -12.14
C CYS A 430 -17.34 -26.02 -12.29
N PHE A 431 -16.37 -25.45 -11.57
CA PHE A 431 -14.96 -25.86 -11.68
C PHE A 431 -14.65 -27.14 -10.88
N ASP A 432 -13.62 -27.85 -11.34
CA ASP A 432 -13.14 -29.13 -10.77
C ASP A 432 -12.79 -29.01 -9.28
N GLU A 433 -13.38 -29.87 -8.42
CA GLU A 433 -13.25 -29.84 -6.95
C GLU A 433 -11.78 -29.87 -6.50
N GLU A 434 -10.90 -30.55 -7.26
CA GLU A 434 -9.47 -30.65 -6.95
C GLU A 434 -8.70 -29.33 -7.14
N LYS A 435 -9.19 -28.44 -8.01
CA LYS A 435 -8.57 -27.13 -8.28
C LYS A 435 -9.10 -26.02 -7.37
N LEU A 436 -10.29 -26.19 -6.80
CA LEU A 436 -11.05 -25.15 -6.09
C LEU A 436 -10.82 -25.02 -4.57
N LYS A 437 -9.91 -25.81 -3.97
CA LYS A 437 -9.48 -25.77 -2.54
C LYS A 437 -10.38 -24.93 -1.59
N THR A 438 -9.85 -23.85 -0.99
CA THR A 438 -10.58 -22.93 -0.09
C THR A 438 -11.02 -21.66 -0.81
N SER A 439 -10.79 -21.54 -2.12
CA SER A 439 -11.11 -20.33 -2.88
C SER A 439 -12.61 -20.21 -3.17
N ILE A 440 -13.33 -21.34 -3.19
CA ILE A 440 -14.79 -21.36 -3.31
C ILE A 440 -15.50 -20.65 -2.15
N CYS A 441 -14.85 -20.55 -0.97
CA CYS A 441 -15.39 -19.84 0.19
C CYS A 441 -15.76 -18.39 -0.13
N THR A 442 -15.01 -17.71 -1.01
CA THR A 442 -15.32 -16.34 -1.47
C THR A 442 -16.71 -16.27 -2.11
N PHE A 443 -17.06 -17.23 -2.97
CA PHE A 443 -18.35 -17.24 -3.67
C PHE A 443 -19.49 -17.78 -2.80
N LEU A 444 -19.20 -18.72 -1.90
CA LEU A 444 -20.15 -19.15 -0.87
C LEU A 444 -20.49 -17.98 0.08
N SER A 445 -19.51 -17.13 0.40
CA SER A 445 -19.72 -15.87 1.13
C SER A 445 -20.67 -14.93 0.37
N VAL A 446 -20.54 -14.79 -0.96
CA VAL A 446 -21.50 -14.00 -1.76
C VAL A 446 -22.93 -14.56 -1.67
N LEU A 447 -23.12 -15.88 -1.76
CA LEU A 447 -24.43 -16.54 -1.61
C LEU A 447 -25.06 -16.34 -0.24
N SER A 448 -24.22 -16.08 0.75
CA SER A 448 -24.64 -15.80 2.09
C SER A 448 -25.38 -14.43 2.17
N HIS A 449 -25.18 -13.53 1.20
CA HIS A 449 -25.86 -12.24 1.00
C HIS A 449 -26.87 -12.24 -0.15
N PHE A 450 -27.40 -13.41 -0.49
CA PHE A 450 -28.26 -13.56 -1.66
C PHE A 450 -29.62 -12.84 -1.51
N ASP A 451 -30.02 -12.53 -0.28
CA ASP A 451 -31.16 -11.66 0.03
C ASP A 451 -31.02 -10.29 -0.62
N ILE A 452 -29.83 -9.69 -0.57
CA ILE A 452 -29.50 -8.41 -1.17
C ILE A 452 -29.41 -8.54 -2.69
N VAL A 453 -28.70 -9.58 -3.16
CA VAL A 453 -28.52 -9.82 -4.60
C VAL A 453 -29.87 -9.98 -5.33
N LEU A 454 -30.83 -10.68 -4.71
CA LEU A 454 -32.14 -10.94 -5.31
C LEU A 454 -33.16 -9.81 -5.18
N GLN A 455 -32.86 -8.70 -4.51
CA GLN A 455 -33.85 -7.64 -4.30
C GLN A 455 -34.45 -7.11 -5.61
N ASN A 456 -33.57 -6.80 -6.58
CA ASN A 456 -33.93 -6.26 -7.90
C ASN A 456 -34.19 -7.34 -8.96
N ASN A 457 -34.13 -8.63 -8.59
CA ASN A 457 -34.35 -9.72 -9.54
C ASN A 457 -35.86 -10.01 -9.68
N SER A 458 -36.35 -10.09 -10.93
CA SER A 458 -37.72 -10.48 -11.26
C SER A 458 -38.01 -11.95 -10.96
N GLU A 459 -37.02 -12.84 -11.10
CA GLU A 459 -37.17 -14.30 -10.96
C GLU A 459 -36.48 -14.84 -9.70
N LYS A 460 -37.04 -14.53 -8.52
CA LYS A 460 -36.44 -14.91 -7.23
C LYS A 460 -36.49 -16.42 -6.96
N LYS A 461 -37.60 -17.10 -7.28
CA LYS A 461 -37.78 -18.54 -6.98
C LYS A 461 -36.79 -19.45 -7.74
N PRO A 462 -36.62 -19.32 -9.08
CA PRO A 462 -35.64 -20.14 -9.81
C PRO A 462 -34.20 -19.91 -9.35
N ALA A 463 -33.85 -18.67 -9.03
CA ALA A 463 -32.52 -18.32 -8.53
C ALA A 463 -32.24 -18.93 -7.16
N LEU A 464 -33.21 -18.90 -6.23
CA LEU A 464 -33.12 -19.58 -4.93
C LEU A 464 -33.01 -21.09 -5.08
N ARG A 465 -33.79 -21.69 -5.99
CA ARG A 465 -33.70 -23.12 -6.29
C ARG A 465 -32.29 -23.51 -6.70
N LYS A 466 -31.70 -22.76 -7.64
CA LYS A 466 -30.33 -23.02 -8.10
C LYS A 466 -29.31 -22.82 -6.97
N ALA A 467 -29.48 -21.80 -6.13
CA ALA A 467 -28.62 -21.54 -4.99
C ALA A 467 -28.61 -22.70 -3.98
N VAL A 468 -29.79 -23.23 -3.61
CA VAL A 468 -29.91 -24.38 -2.69
C VAL A 468 -29.20 -25.61 -3.26
N ILE A 469 -29.40 -25.92 -4.54
CA ILE A 469 -28.76 -27.06 -5.20
C ILE A 469 -27.24 -26.94 -5.14
N VAL A 470 -26.70 -25.77 -5.49
CA VAL A 470 -25.25 -25.50 -5.46
C VAL A 470 -24.71 -25.62 -4.04
N ILE A 471 -25.33 -24.96 -3.06
CA ILE A 471 -24.82 -24.95 -1.68
C ILE A 471 -24.80 -26.33 -1.06
N LEU A 472 -25.85 -27.14 -1.30
CA LEU A 472 -25.91 -28.51 -0.78
C LEU A 472 -24.74 -29.38 -1.25
N GLN A 473 -24.22 -29.17 -2.47
CA GLN A 473 -23.03 -29.88 -2.95
C GLN A 473 -21.80 -29.56 -2.09
N TRP A 474 -21.66 -28.31 -1.65
CA TRP A 474 -20.52 -27.85 -0.86
C TRP A 474 -20.66 -28.10 0.66
N CYS A 475 -21.89 -28.33 1.16
CA CYS A 475 -22.14 -28.69 2.57
C CYS A 475 -21.48 -30.01 2.98
N PHE A 476 -21.22 -30.92 2.04
CA PHE A 476 -20.62 -32.23 2.30
C PHE A 476 -19.13 -32.30 1.90
N ASN A 477 -18.50 -31.17 1.58
CA ASN A 477 -17.10 -31.13 1.19
C ASN A 477 -16.17 -31.66 2.32
N HIS A 478 -15.06 -32.32 1.98
CA HIS A 478 -14.12 -32.81 3.01
C HIS A 478 -13.45 -31.66 3.80
N ASN A 479 -13.30 -30.48 3.19
CA ASN A 479 -12.69 -29.31 3.82
C ASN A 479 -13.66 -28.66 4.83
N PHE A 480 -13.23 -28.56 6.08
CA PHE A 480 -14.03 -27.97 7.17
C PHE A 480 -14.47 -26.53 6.89
N SER A 481 -13.57 -25.67 6.41
CA SER A 481 -13.89 -24.27 6.13
C SER A 481 -14.94 -24.17 5.02
N VAL A 482 -14.77 -24.90 3.92
CA VAL A 482 -15.74 -24.89 2.81
C VAL A 482 -17.13 -25.32 3.28
N ARG A 483 -17.20 -26.38 4.10
CA ARG A 483 -18.47 -26.80 4.71
C ARG A 483 -19.10 -25.72 5.57
N LEU A 484 -18.31 -25.06 6.41
CA LEU A 484 -18.81 -24.00 7.29
C LEU A 484 -19.43 -22.85 6.46
N TYR A 485 -18.73 -22.37 5.43
CA TYR A 485 -19.25 -21.34 4.53
C TYR A 485 -20.55 -21.77 3.83
N ALA A 486 -20.59 -23.01 3.33
CA ALA A 486 -21.76 -23.56 2.67
C ALA A 486 -22.96 -23.64 3.63
N LEU A 487 -22.76 -24.16 4.84
CA LEU A 487 -23.84 -24.30 5.83
C LEU A 487 -24.38 -22.94 6.30
N VAL A 488 -23.52 -21.93 6.42
CA VAL A 488 -23.95 -20.57 6.75
C VAL A 488 -24.77 -19.95 5.62
N ALA A 489 -24.31 -20.09 4.37
CA ALA A 489 -25.08 -19.66 3.20
C ALA A 489 -26.44 -20.40 3.11
N LEU A 490 -26.45 -21.71 3.41
CA LEU A 490 -27.64 -22.54 3.45
C LEU A 490 -28.64 -22.02 4.49
N LYS A 491 -28.19 -21.68 5.70
CA LYS A 491 -29.06 -21.16 6.78
C LYS A 491 -29.85 -19.94 6.32
N LYS A 492 -29.18 -19.01 5.64
CA LYS A 492 -29.81 -17.77 5.17
C LYS A 492 -30.74 -17.97 3.99
N ILE A 493 -30.28 -18.69 2.96
CA ILE A 493 -31.10 -18.98 1.79
C ILE A 493 -32.31 -19.85 2.15
N TRP A 494 -32.16 -20.80 3.07
CA TRP A 494 -33.28 -21.58 3.58
C TRP A 494 -34.34 -20.71 4.28
N GLY A 495 -33.89 -19.74 5.09
CA GLY A 495 -34.78 -18.73 5.66
C GLY A 495 -35.57 -17.97 4.60
N MET A 496 -34.93 -17.59 3.49
CA MET A 496 -35.61 -16.94 2.36
C MET A 496 -36.60 -17.87 1.64
N CYS A 497 -36.23 -19.13 1.41
CA CYS A 497 -37.11 -20.12 0.78
C CYS A 497 -38.40 -20.34 1.58
N ARG A 498 -38.30 -20.31 2.92
CA ARG A 498 -39.46 -20.38 3.82
C ARG A 498 -40.35 -19.14 3.72
N ILE A 499 -39.76 -17.95 3.67
CA ILE A 499 -40.51 -16.68 3.52
C ILE A 499 -41.21 -16.59 2.16
N LEU A 500 -40.59 -17.08 1.09
CA LEU A 500 -41.10 -16.99 -0.28
C LEU A 500 -41.91 -18.22 -0.74
N HIS A 501 -42.19 -19.16 0.18
CA HIS A 501 -42.93 -20.39 -0.06
C HIS A 501 -42.46 -21.12 -1.34
N VAL A 502 -41.21 -21.58 -1.32
CA VAL A 502 -40.63 -22.44 -2.38
C VAL A 502 -40.88 -23.91 -2.01
N GLU A 503 -42.01 -24.45 -2.48
CA GLU A 503 -42.54 -25.79 -2.09
C GLU A 503 -41.71 -26.98 -2.62
N GLU A 504 -40.84 -26.77 -3.61
CA GLU A 504 -40.09 -27.83 -4.28
C GLU A 504 -39.06 -28.57 -3.39
N PHE A 505 -38.74 -28.03 -2.21
CA PHE A 505 -37.76 -28.60 -1.27
C PHE A 505 -38.38 -29.24 -0.04
N GLU A 506 -39.71 -29.40 0.05
CA GLU A 506 -40.38 -29.98 1.22
C GLU A 506 -39.80 -31.36 1.61
N ALA A 507 -39.50 -32.20 0.62
CA ALA A 507 -38.89 -33.53 0.84
C ALA A 507 -37.44 -33.48 1.37
N LEU A 508 -36.71 -32.39 1.13
CA LEU A 508 -35.32 -32.19 1.59
C LEU A 508 -35.24 -31.41 2.90
N THR A 509 -36.35 -30.90 3.42
CA THR A 509 -36.45 -30.18 4.70
C THR A 509 -35.75 -30.91 5.86
N PRO A 510 -35.97 -32.23 6.08
CA PRO A 510 -35.35 -32.93 7.21
C PRO A 510 -33.82 -33.00 7.08
N VAL A 511 -33.31 -33.12 5.85
CA VAL A 511 -31.87 -33.18 5.56
C VAL A 511 -31.23 -31.81 5.79
N ILE A 512 -31.89 -30.75 5.34
CA ILE A 512 -31.42 -29.37 5.52
C ILE A 512 -31.43 -29.00 7.00
N GLU A 513 -32.51 -29.30 7.72
CA GLU A 513 -32.62 -29.01 9.15
C GLU A 513 -31.60 -29.80 9.98
N SER A 514 -31.38 -31.09 9.68
CA SER A 514 -30.33 -31.89 10.31
C SER A 514 -28.92 -31.33 10.04
N SER A 515 -28.66 -30.88 8.81
CA SER A 515 -27.37 -30.25 8.46
C SER A 515 -27.16 -28.92 9.18
N LEU A 516 -28.23 -28.15 9.40
CA LEU A 516 -28.17 -26.89 10.15
C LEU A 516 -28.00 -27.10 11.66
N GLN A 517 -28.63 -28.14 12.22
CA GLN A 517 -28.45 -28.54 13.61
C GLN A 517 -27.01 -28.95 13.91
N GLN A 518 -26.30 -29.59 12.97
CA GLN A 518 -24.87 -29.88 13.13
C GLN A 518 -24.04 -28.61 13.40
N VAL A 519 -24.34 -27.48 12.74
CA VAL A 519 -23.65 -26.20 12.98
C VAL A 519 -23.99 -25.63 14.35
N GLU A 520 -25.26 -25.71 14.74
CA GLU A 520 -25.72 -25.20 16.03
C GLU A 520 -25.16 -26.02 17.19
N HIS A 521 -24.89 -27.31 17.03
CA HIS A 521 -24.23 -28.11 18.08
C HIS A 521 -22.70 -27.93 18.16
N MET A 522 -22.08 -27.24 17.19
CA MET A 522 -20.66 -26.88 17.22
C MET A 522 -20.36 -25.66 18.11
N HIS A 523 -21.02 -25.59 19.29
CA HIS A 523 -20.79 -24.59 20.33
C HIS A 523 -19.33 -24.67 20.81
N GLY A 524 -18.55 -23.64 20.47
CA GLY A 524 -17.14 -23.56 20.85
C GLY A 524 -16.28 -22.73 19.88
N THR A 525 -16.81 -22.39 18.71
CA THR A 525 -16.14 -21.43 17.81
C THR A 525 -17.01 -20.19 17.67
N GLY A 526 -16.50 -19.03 18.09
CA GLY A 526 -17.15 -17.72 17.85
C GLY A 526 -17.53 -17.46 16.37
N LEU A 527 -17.04 -18.29 15.45
CA LEU A 527 -17.27 -18.34 14.01
C LEU A 527 -18.74 -18.20 13.55
N VAL A 528 -19.75 -18.71 14.29
CA VAL A 528 -21.17 -18.60 13.88
C VAL A 528 -21.70 -17.15 13.96
N THR A 529 -21.03 -16.28 14.71
CA THR A 529 -21.36 -14.86 14.87
C THR A 529 -20.48 -13.93 14.01
N PHE A 530 -19.41 -14.46 13.38
CA PHE A 530 -18.19 -13.70 13.11
C PHE A 530 -17.90 -13.31 11.67
N PHE A 531 -18.86 -13.50 10.77
CA PHE A 531 -18.59 -13.33 9.34
C PHE A 531 -19.63 -12.39 8.75
N PHE A 532 -19.24 -11.14 8.51
CA PHE A 532 -19.92 -10.19 7.60
C PHE A 532 -21.45 -9.99 7.73
N PHE A 533 -22.09 -10.32 8.87
CA PHE A 533 -23.53 -10.62 8.82
C PHE A 533 -24.60 -9.72 9.39
N LEU A 534 -24.29 -8.55 9.97
CA LEU A 534 -25.34 -7.81 10.68
C LEU A 534 -25.48 -6.33 10.40
N THR A 535 -25.16 -5.85 9.20
CA THR A 535 -25.78 -4.58 8.77
C THR A 535 -26.05 -4.53 7.28
N TYR A 536 -27.33 -4.69 6.92
CA TYR A 536 -27.92 -4.28 5.65
C TYR A 536 -27.43 -2.89 5.19
N SER A 537 -27.15 -2.00 6.15
CA SER A 537 -26.61 -0.65 5.94
C SER A 537 -25.20 -0.63 5.33
N LEU A 538 -24.32 -1.58 5.68
CA LEU A 538 -22.91 -1.57 5.25
C LEU A 538 -22.77 -1.86 3.76
N ILE A 539 -23.63 -2.74 3.22
CA ILE A 539 -23.54 -3.19 1.83
C ILE A 539 -24.11 -2.14 0.87
N PHE A 540 -25.17 -1.41 1.27
CA PHE A 540 -25.80 -0.39 0.43
C PHE A 540 -25.09 0.98 0.45
N HIS A 541 -24.42 1.34 1.55
CA HIS A 541 -23.73 2.62 1.66
C HIS A 541 -22.23 2.44 1.40
N VAL A 542 -21.85 2.49 0.12
CA VAL A 542 -20.46 2.61 -0.34
C VAL A 542 -19.94 4.00 0.05
N THR A 543 -19.44 4.13 1.28
CA THR A 543 -18.89 5.39 1.80
C THR A 543 -17.36 5.33 1.86
N LEU A 544 -16.70 6.47 1.69
CA LEU A 544 -15.24 6.55 1.85
C LEU A 544 -14.80 6.13 3.26
N GLN A 545 -15.61 6.40 4.28
CA GLN A 545 -15.33 5.97 5.66
C GLN A 545 -15.37 4.44 5.80
N THR A 546 -16.31 3.77 5.14
CA THR A 546 -16.39 2.31 5.18
C THR A 546 -15.19 1.68 4.48
N ILE A 547 -14.88 2.16 3.27
CA ILE A 547 -13.83 1.60 2.41
C ILE A 547 -12.43 1.80 3.00
N PHE A 548 -12.13 3.02 3.48
CA PHE A 548 -10.76 3.40 3.84
C PHE A 548 -10.46 3.38 5.34
N TYR A 549 -11.47 3.36 6.21
CA TYR A 549 -11.26 3.35 7.67
C TYR A 549 -11.89 2.13 8.34
N THR A 550 -13.19 1.92 8.15
CA THR A 550 -13.95 0.91 8.91
C THR A 550 -13.53 -0.50 8.55
N LEU A 551 -13.54 -0.86 7.26
CA LEU A 551 -13.16 -2.22 6.83
C LEU A 551 -11.68 -2.52 7.11
N PRO A 552 -10.71 -1.63 6.83
CA PRO A 552 -9.32 -1.87 7.20
C PRO A 552 -9.11 -2.08 8.70
N ARG A 553 -9.78 -1.29 9.55
CA ARG A 553 -9.72 -1.44 11.01
C ARG A 553 -10.29 -2.78 11.48
N LEU A 554 -11.46 -3.15 10.98
CA LEU A 554 -12.15 -4.37 11.39
C LEU A 554 -11.46 -5.64 10.87
N SER A 555 -10.80 -5.56 9.72
CA SER A 555 -10.04 -6.68 9.14
C SER A 555 -8.57 -6.74 9.58
N GLU A 556 -8.21 -6.03 10.66
CA GLU A 556 -6.87 -6.05 11.26
C GLU A 556 -5.73 -5.68 10.28
N LEU A 557 -6.01 -4.81 9.31
CA LEU A 557 -4.94 -4.13 8.58
C LEU A 557 -4.17 -3.21 9.52
N ALA A 558 -2.89 -3.03 9.22
CA ALA A 558 -2.04 -2.11 9.96
C ALA A 558 -2.62 -0.69 9.97
N GLU A 559 -2.46 0.02 11.09
CA GLU A 559 -3.06 1.35 11.32
C GLU A 559 -2.65 2.39 10.27
N ASP A 560 -1.46 2.24 9.70
CA ASP A 560 -0.93 3.06 8.62
C ASP A 560 -1.59 2.79 7.25
N GLU A 561 -2.59 1.92 7.17
CA GLU A 561 -3.48 1.78 6.02
C GLU A 561 -4.83 2.48 6.22
N TRP A 562 -5.16 2.93 7.44
CA TRP A 562 -6.45 3.50 7.79
C TRP A 562 -6.51 4.98 7.43
N ILE A 563 -7.42 5.38 6.54
CA ILE A 563 -7.64 6.77 6.15
C ILE A 563 -8.96 7.27 6.72
N SER A 564 -8.90 8.10 7.76
CA SER A 564 -10.09 8.73 8.33
C SER A 564 -10.65 9.83 7.43
N LEU A 565 -11.95 10.10 7.53
CA LEU A 565 -12.59 11.21 6.79
C LEU A 565 -11.94 12.57 7.07
N SER A 566 -11.44 12.79 8.29
CA SER A 566 -10.72 14.02 8.62
C SER A 566 -9.48 14.26 7.75
N LYS A 567 -8.82 13.19 7.26
CA LYS A 567 -7.70 13.32 6.30
C LYS A 567 -8.19 13.73 4.92
N PHE A 568 -9.37 13.25 4.50
CA PHE A 568 -10.02 13.73 3.28
C PHE A 568 -10.40 15.21 3.42
N ASP A 569 -10.91 15.65 4.56
CA ASP A 569 -11.29 17.06 4.77
C ASP A 569 -10.07 18.00 4.86
N ARG A 570 -8.98 17.56 5.52
CA ARG A 570 -7.74 18.33 5.66
C ARG A 570 -7.00 18.58 4.35
N PHE A 571 -7.12 17.67 3.38
CA PHE A 571 -6.48 17.85 2.07
C PHE A 571 -7.31 18.78 1.18
N THR A 572 -6.94 20.05 1.08
CA THR A 572 -7.76 21.08 0.41
C THR A 572 -7.48 21.27 -1.07
N ASP A 573 -6.36 20.76 -1.59
CA ASP A 573 -5.91 21.05 -2.96
C ASP A 573 -6.87 20.55 -4.04
N VAL A 574 -7.50 19.40 -3.78
CA VAL A 574 -8.56 18.82 -4.63
C VAL A 574 -9.86 18.78 -3.81
N PRO A 575 -10.96 19.36 -4.31
CA PRO A 575 -12.24 19.35 -3.60
C PRO A 575 -12.85 17.95 -3.61
N LEU A 576 -13.61 17.64 -2.56
CA LEU A 576 -14.47 16.45 -2.54
C LEU A 576 -15.88 16.85 -3.00
N PRO A 577 -16.54 16.10 -3.90
CA PRO A 577 -17.90 16.43 -4.32
C PRO A 577 -18.89 16.41 -3.13
N PRO A 578 -19.89 17.31 -3.08
CA PRO A 578 -20.86 17.36 -1.99
C PRO A 578 -21.61 16.04 -1.76
N ALA A 579 -21.84 15.29 -2.84
CA ALA A 579 -22.45 13.95 -2.78
C ALA A 579 -21.69 13.01 -1.86
N PHE A 580 -20.36 13.11 -1.76
CA PHE A 580 -19.54 12.27 -0.88
C PHE A 580 -19.39 12.84 0.54
N GLN A 581 -19.75 14.10 0.77
CA GLN A 581 -19.79 14.70 2.12
C GLN A 581 -21.04 14.31 2.90
N GLN A 582 -22.14 13.98 2.21
CA GLN A 582 -23.43 13.64 2.82
C GLN A 582 -23.49 12.21 3.39
N TYR A 583 -22.58 11.31 3.00
CA TYR A 583 -22.53 9.92 3.49
C TYR A 583 -21.61 9.73 4.71
N ARG A 584 -21.75 10.58 5.75
CA ARG A 584 -21.20 10.21 7.07
C ARG A 584 -21.96 9.01 7.58
N SER A 585 -21.25 7.91 7.82
CA SER A 585 -21.86 6.67 8.29
C SER A 585 -22.53 6.88 9.66
N ARG A 586 -23.63 6.14 9.92
CA ARG A 586 -24.27 6.07 11.24
C ARG A 586 -23.29 5.51 12.27
N THR A 587 -23.36 6.05 13.47
CA THR A 587 -22.47 5.81 14.63
C THR A 587 -22.32 4.33 15.00
N GLU A 588 -23.33 3.51 14.70
CA GLU A 588 -23.41 2.07 15.05
C GLU A 588 -22.24 1.21 14.55
N LEU A 589 -21.56 1.62 13.47
CA LEU A 589 -20.43 0.86 12.88
C LEU A 589 -19.07 1.16 13.52
N LEU A 590 -18.94 2.26 14.26
CA LEU A 590 -17.69 2.63 14.93
C LEU A 590 -17.48 1.81 16.21
N ASP A 591 -18.56 1.34 16.83
CA ASP A 591 -18.55 0.63 18.11
C ASP A 591 -18.13 -0.85 17.99
N LEU A 592 -18.08 -1.40 16.76
CA LEU A 592 -17.67 -2.78 16.49
C LEU A 592 -16.17 -3.01 16.75
N LYS A 593 -15.81 -4.12 17.39
CA LYS A 593 -14.41 -4.49 17.66
C LYS A 593 -13.85 -5.38 16.53
N PRO A 594 -12.53 -5.33 16.25
CA PRO A 594 -11.89 -6.20 15.24
C PRO A 594 -12.07 -7.69 15.54
N SER A 595 -12.09 -8.00 16.84
CA SER A 595 -12.41 -9.32 17.37
C SER A 595 -13.83 -9.77 17.06
N ASP A 596 -14.67 -9.03 16.36
CA ASP A 596 -16.01 -9.48 15.93
C ASP A 596 -16.06 -9.74 14.41
N TRP A 597 -14.93 -9.54 13.70
CA TRP A 597 -14.90 -9.37 12.25
C TRP A 597 -13.85 -10.21 11.49
N SER A 598 -12.87 -10.81 12.16
CA SER A 598 -11.74 -11.45 11.46
C SER A 598 -12.06 -12.85 10.90
N GLN A 599 -11.92 -13.00 9.58
CA GLN A 599 -11.91 -14.30 8.90
C GLN A 599 -10.61 -15.04 9.18
N GLN A 600 -10.64 -15.95 10.15
CA GLN A 600 -9.57 -16.92 10.34
C GLN A 600 -9.78 -18.10 9.39
N ASP A 601 -9.27 -17.98 8.16
CA ASP A 601 -9.02 -19.18 7.37
C ASP A 601 -8.01 -20.03 8.17
N MET A 602 -8.46 -21.15 8.72
CA MET A 602 -7.61 -22.16 9.41
C MET A 602 -6.73 -22.89 8.40
N GLY A 603 -5.85 -22.13 7.77
CA GLY A 603 -4.90 -22.52 6.76
C GLY A 603 -3.74 -21.54 6.77
N SER A 604 -2.75 -21.82 7.61
CA SER A 604 -1.35 -21.34 7.57
C SER A 604 -0.90 -20.08 8.34
N ASN A 605 -1.75 -19.39 9.11
CA ASN A 605 -1.31 -18.27 9.95
C ASN A 605 -1.35 -18.62 11.45
N LEU A 606 -0.33 -19.33 11.94
CA LEU A 606 0.04 -19.32 13.36
C LEU A 606 1.28 -18.45 13.51
N VAL A 607 1.06 -17.14 13.65
CA VAL A 607 2.02 -16.23 14.30
C VAL A 607 1.24 -15.59 15.44
N GLU A 608 1.60 -15.98 16.66
CA GLU A 608 1.04 -15.48 17.90
C GLU A 608 1.30 -13.98 18.03
N THR A 609 0.24 -13.20 18.25
CA THR A 609 0.36 -11.85 18.81
C THR A 609 -0.30 -11.89 20.18
N ASP A 610 0.49 -11.56 21.21
CA ASP A 610 0.09 -11.49 22.61
C ASP A 610 -1.16 -10.63 22.79
N SER A 611 -2.24 -11.22 23.32
CA SER A 611 -3.21 -10.50 24.15
C SER A 611 -3.76 -11.48 25.20
N GLN A 612 -3.70 -11.04 26.45
CA GLN A 612 -4.04 -11.81 27.63
C GLN A 612 -5.57 -11.99 27.76
N THR A 613 -5.95 -13.20 28.22
CA THR A 613 -7.18 -13.60 28.95
C THR A 613 -8.51 -13.57 28.16
N GLU A 614 -9.35 -14.61 28.14
CA GLU A 614 -9.71 -15.58 29.18
C GLU A 614 -9.71 -17.05 28.70
N TRP A 615 -9.47 -17.95 29.64
CA TRP A 615 -9.27 -19.38 29.43
C TRP A 615 -10.59 -20.15 29.30
N THR A 616 -10.73 -20.92 28.22
CA THR A 616 -11.38 -22.25 28.24
C THR A 616 -10.71 -23.17 27.22
N ASP A 617 -9.85 -24.04 27.77
CA ASP A 617 -9.39 -25.35 27.33
C ASP A 617 -9.60 -25.77 25.85
N VAL A 618 -8.55 -25.62 25.03
CA VAL A 618 -8.27 -26.51 23.89
C VAL A 618 -6.76 -26.66 23.76
N GLN A 619 -6.28 -27.87 24.04
CA GLN A 619 -4.90 -28.34 23.92
C GLN A 619 -4.29 -27.97 22.55
N LYS A 620 -3.50 -26.89 22.46
CA LYS A 620 -2.77 -26.51 21.24
C LYS A 620 -1.36 -27.12 21.19
N LYS A 621 -0.96 -27.55 19.99
CA LYS A 621 0.34 -28.16 19.66
C LYS A 621 1.43 -27.08 19.73
N ILE A 622 2.25 -27.10 20.78
CA ILE A 622 3.43 -26.24 20.94
C ILE A 622 4.52 -26.73 19.96
N ILE A 623 5.10 -25.85 19.16
CA ILE A 623 6.28 -26.12 18.33
C ILE A 623 7.34 -25.07 18.71
N PRO A 624 8.46 -25.45 19.34
CA PRO A 624 9.53 -24.50 19.65
C PRO A 624 10.17 -23.94 18.38
N TRP A 625 10.36 -22.63 18.36
CA TRP A 625 10.93 -21.90 17.22
C TRP A 625 12.35 -22.38 16.89
N LYS A 626 12.62 -22.63 15.60
CA LYS A 626 14.01 -22.75 15.09
C LYS A 626 14.64 -21.35 15.12
N ASN A 627 15.39 -21.05 16.17
CA ASN A 627 16.19 -19.83 16.26
C ASN A 627 17.48 -20.00 15.45
N SER A 628 17.60 -19.26 14.36
CA SER A 628 18.86 -18.97 13.67
C SER A 628 19.63 -17.89 14.45
N THR A 629 20.48 -18.30 15.40
CA THR A 629 21.55 -17.49 16.01
C THR A 629 22.74 -18.39 16.42
N PRO A 630 23.98 -17.86 16.52
CA PRO A 630 25.21 -18.65 16.58
C PRO A 630 25.31 -19.54 17.83
N SER A 631 25.89 -20.71 17.63
CA SER A 631 25.71 -21.95 18.38
C SER A 631 26.55 -22.13 19.65
N LEU A 632 26.96 -21.07 20.38
CA LEU A 632 27.89 -21.23 21.52
C LEU A 632 27.29 -21.01 22.92
N ASP A 633 26.20 -20.26 23.09
CA ASP A 633 25.65 -19.93 24.43
C ASP A 633 24.38 -20.71 24.83
N LEU A 634 23.80 -21.50 23.92
CA LEU A 634 22.52 -22.20 24.18
C LEU A 634 22.68 -23.52 24.96
N GLU A 635 23.81 -24.21 24.87
CA GLU A 635 24.00 -25.50 25.57
C GLU A 635 23.92 -25.35 27.11
N MET A 636 24.46 -24.27 27.67
CA MET A 636 24.39 -23.99 29.11
C MET A 636 22.98 -23.59 29.58
N VAL A 637 22.13 -23.03 28.71
CA VAL A 637 20.77 -22.61 29.06
C VAL A 637 19.79 -23.78 28.99
N PHE A 638 19.97 -24.72 28.05
CA PHE A 638 19.12 -25.91 27.94
C PHE A 638 19.36 -26.92 29.05
N GLN A 639 20.63 -27.18 29.42
CA GLN A 639 20.97 -28.07 30.54
C GLN A 639 20.38 -27.56 31.88
N ASN A 640 20.36 -26.24 32.09
CA ASN A 640 19.81 -25.61 33.29
C ASN A 640 18.27 -25.60 33.35
N ARG A 641 17.55 -25.70 32.22
CA ARG A 641 16.08 -25.75 32.20
C ARG A 641 15.54 -27.18 32.33
N ALA A 642 16.18 -28.18 31.70
CA ALA A 642 15.85 -29.59 31.92
C ALA A 642 16.03 -29.98 33.41
N ALA A 643 17.07 -29.47 34.07
CA ALA A 643 17.29 -29.66 35.50
C ALA A 643 16.25 -28.95 36.41
N LYS A 644 15.57 -27.90 35.92
CA LYS A 644 14.54 -27.15 36.68
C LYS A 644 13.12 -27.67 36.49
N LEU A 645 12.82 -28.34 35.36
CA LEU A 645 11.53 -29.01 35.10
C LEU A 645 11.48 -30.47 35.60
N GLY A 646 12.62 -31.14 35.79
CA GLY A 646 12.72 -32.49 36.37
C GLY A 646 12.37 -32.62 37.86
N LYS A 647 11.57 -31.71 38.43
CA LYS A 647 11.13 -31.73 39.84
C LYS A 647 9.78 -32.43 40.06
N SER A 648 9.27 -33.17 39.09
CA SER A 648 8.22 -34.17 39.29
C SER A 648 8.86 -35.56 39.48
N ASN A 649 8.73 -36.14 40.68
CA ASN A 649 9.22 -37.46 41.10
C ASN A 649 8.52 -38.64 40.39
N SER A 650 8.22 -38.54 39.10
CA SER A 650 7.70 -39.65 38.33
C SER A 650 8.80 -40.70 38.19
N ARG A 651 8.52 -41.93 38.65
CA ARG A 651 9.38 -43.11 38.50
C ARG A 651 8.84 -44.06 37.43
N LEU A 652 8.14 -43.52 36.43
CA LEU A 652 7.62 -44.28 35.29
C LEU A 652 8.66 -44.35 34.18
N ILE A 653 9.02 -45.55 33.72
CA ILE A 653 9.86 -45.75 32.52
C ILE A 653 9.00 -46.35 31.41
N VAL A 654 9.07 -45.80 30.21
CA VAL A 654 8.42 -46.35 29.01
C VAL A 654 9.48 -46.97 28.12
N VAL A 655 9.31 -48.23 27.72
CA VAL A 655 10.24 -48.98 26.87
C VAL A 655 9.58 -49.30 25.54
N ALA A 656 10.05 -48.64 24.49
CA ALA A 656 9.58 -48.72 23.11
C ALA A 656 10.64 -49.34 22.18
N SER A 657 11.60 -50.10 22.72
CA SER A 657 12.65 -50.76 21.94
C SER A 657 12.15 -51.80 20.93
N LEU A 658 10.89 -52.23 21.01
CA LEU A 658 10.29 -53.17 20.06
C LEU A 658 9.48 -52.46 18.96
N ILE A 659 9.35 -51.14 19.02
CA ILE A 659 8.55 -50.35 18.08
C ILE A 659 9.43 -49.81 16.95
N ASP A 660 9.10 -50.19 15.70
CA ASP A 660 9.91 -49.81 14.53
C ASP A 660 9.49 -48.51 13.85
N LYS A 661 8.22 -48.09 14.00
CA LYS A 661 7.64 -46.96 13.25
C LYS A 661 8.05 -45.61 13.86
N PRO A 662 8.77 -44.74 13.13
CA PRO A 662 9.20 -43.43 13.63
C PRO A 662 8.04 -42.52 14.09
N THR A 663 6.88 -42.63 13.44
CA THR A 663 5.67 -41.88 13.83
C THR A 663 5.18 -42.26 15.21
N ASN A 664 5.19 -43.56 15.55
CA ASN A 664 4.74 -44.07 16.85
C ASN A 664 5.72 -43.67 17.95
N LEU A 665 7.03 -43.77 17.67
CA LEU A 665 8.08 -43.32 18.57
C LEU A 665 7.99 -41.81 18.83
N GLY A 666 7.72 -41.00 17.80
CA GLY A 666 7.52 -39.56 17.94
C GLY A 666 6.29 -39.22 18.79
N GLY A 667 5.17 -39.91 18.55
CA GLY A 667 3.96 -39.77 19.37
C GLY A 667 4.19 -40.19 20.83
N LEU A 668 4.84 -41.32 21.07
CA LEU A 668 5.19 -41.80 22.41
C LEU A 668 6.15 -40.88 23.14
N CYS A 669 7.12 -40.28 22.45
CA CYS A 669 8.03 -39.29 23.01
C CYS A 669 7.26 -38.07 23.52
N ARG A 670 6.32 -37.55 22.73
CA ARG A 670 5.44 -36.45 23.16
C ARG A 670 4.56 -36.84 24.35
N THR A 671 3.91 -38.00 24.30
CA THR A 671 3.04 -38.47 25.40
C THR A 671 3.84 -38.67 26.69
N SER A 672 5.03 -39.26 26.58
CA SER A 672 5.90 -39.51 27.73
C SER A 672 6.42 -38.22 28.35
N GLU A 673 6.69 -37.19 27.55
CA GLU A 673 7.05 -35.85 28.04
C GLU A 673 5.88 -35.18 28.75
N ILE A 674 4.69 -35.16 28.15
CA ILE A 674 3.48 -34.55 28.72
C ILE A 674 3.12 -35.14 30.09
N PHE A 675 3.20 -36.47 30.22
CA PHE A 675 2.90 -37.17 31.47
C PHE A 675 4.11 -37.25 32.42
N GLY A 676 5.22 -36.60 32.07
CA GLY A 676 6.42 -36.51 32.90
C GLY A 676 7.06 -37.87 33.19
N ALA A 677 7.12 -38.79 32.23
CA ALA A 677 7.84 -40.04 32.39
C ALA A 677 9.33 -39.77 32.72
N SER A 678 9.94 -40.66 33.51
CA SER A 678 11.35 -40.52 33.90
C SER A 678 12.33 -40.73 32.74
N ALA A 679 11.99 -41.64 31.83
CA ALA A 679 12.73 -41.87 30.59
C ALA A 679 11.87 -42.62 29.56
N LEU A 680 12.17 -42.38 28.28
CA LEU A 680 11.71 -43.21 27.17
C LEU A 680 12.89 -43.97 26.56
N VAL A 681 12.78 -45.30 26.52
CA VAL A 681 13.80 -46.19 26.00
C VAL A 681 13.45 -46.58 24.57
N VAL A 682 14.39 -46.42 23.64
CA VAL A 682 14.21 -46.70 22.20
C VAL A 682 15.30 -47.64 21.69
N SER A 683 15.05 -48.32 20.56
CA SER A 683 16.02 -49.27 19.97
C SER A 683 17.22 -48.59 19.32
N SER A 684 17.08 -47.33 18.88
CA SER A 684 18.12 -46.53 18.24
C SER A 684 17.85 -45.04 18.44
N LEU A 685 18.85 -44.25 18.86
CA LEU A 685 18.70 -42.79 18.94
C LEU A 685 18.67 -42.12 17.56
N HIS A 686 18.96 -42.86 16.47
CA HIS A 686 18.87 -42.31 15.11
C HIS A 686 17.47 -41.80 14.76
N TYR A 687 16.42 -42.37 15.36
CA TYR A 687 15.04 -41.92 15.14
C TYR A 687 14.81 -40.44 15.49
N ILE A 688 15.62 -39.84 16.38
CA ILE A 688 15.54 -38.42 16.74
C ILE A 688 15.80 -37.52 15.52
N GLN A 689 16.60 -37.99 14.55
CA GLN A 689 16.92 -37.26 13.33
C GLN A 689 15.88 -37.47 12.22
N ASP A 690 14.94 -38.40 12.40
CA ASP A 690 13.90 -38.71 11.42
C ASP A 690 12.84 -37.60 11.36
N LYS A 691 12.50 -37.15 10.15
CA LYS A 691 11.52 -36.07 9.95
C LYS A 691 10.11 -36.43 10.40
N GLN A 692 9.71 -37.70 10.28
CA GLN A 692 8.40 -38.18 10.72
C GLN A 692 8.34 -38.26 12.24
N PHE A 693 9.43 -38.67 12.90
CA PHE A 693 9.55 -38.60 14.36
C PHE A 693 9.41 -37.15 14.85
N GLN A 694 10.21 -36.22 14.32
CA GLN A 694 10.21 -34.79 14.71
C GLN A 694 8.84 -34.12 14.49
N HIS A 695 8.11 -34.54 13.45
CA HIS A 695 6.78 -33.99 13.16
C HIS A 695 5.73 -34.33 14.23
N LEU A 696 5.87 -35.49 14.88
CA LEU A 696 4.97 -35.93 15.96
C LEU A 696 5.50 -35.61 17.35
N SER A 697 6.82 -35.69 17.59
CA SER A 697 7.43 -35.42 18.89
C SER A 697 7.37 -33.94 19.27
N VAL A 698 7.31 -33.03 18.29
CA VAL A 698 7.25 -31.57 18.50
C VAL A 698 8.26 -31.05 19.52
N SER A 699 9.51 -31.54 19.41
CA SER A 699 10.63 -31.20 20.29
C SER A 699 10.58 -31.76 21.71
N ALA A 700 9.65 -32.68 22.01
CA ALA A 700 9.61 -33.40 23.29
C ALA A 700 10.93 -34.16 23.58
N GLU A 701 11.66 -34.58 22.55
CA GLU A 701 12.98 -35.22 22.70
C GLU A 701 14.04 -34.34 23.37
N GLN A 702 13.82 -33.03 23.43
CA GLN A 702 14.73 -32.07 24.08
C GLN A 702 14.47 -31.97 25.60
N TRP A 703 13.30 -32.45 26.05
CA TRP A 703 12.82 -32.28 27.42
C TRP A 703 12.66 -33.62 28.17
N LEU A 704 12.54 -34.72 27.43
CA LEU A 704 12.44 -36.08 27.97
C LEU A 704 13.77 -36.85 27.82
N PRO A 705 14.29 -37.49 28.87
CA PRO A 705 15.46 -38.36 28.76
C PRO A 705 15.20 -39.55 27.82
N LEU A 706 15.99 -39.67 26.75
CA LEU A 706 15.97 -40.78 25.81
C LEU A 706 17.16 -41.72 26.03
N VAL A 707 16.90 -43.01 26.19
CA VAL A 707 17.92 -44.03 26.42
C VAL A 707 17.90 -45.04 25.28
N GLU A 708 19.06 -45.32 24.68
CA GLU A 708 19.18 -46.38 23.67
C GLU A 708 19.35 -47.75 24.34
N VAL A 709 18.42 -48.67 24.10
CA VAL A 709 18.56 -50.09 24.45
C VAL A 709 18.10 -50.92 23.26
N LYS A 710 19.06 -51.60 22.62
CA LYS A 710 18.77 -52.47 21.48
C LYS A 710 17.96 -53.69 21.93
N PRO A 711 17.11 -54.28 21.07
CA PRO A 711 16.34 -55.48 21.42
C PRO A 711 17.20 -56.62 21.99
N SER A 712 18.44 -56.77 21.52
CA SER A 712 19.39 -57.78 22.03
C SER A 712 19.84 -57.55 23.47
N GLN A 713 19.80 -56.31 23.97
CA GLN A 713 20.22 -55.91 25.32
C GLN A 713 19.00 -55.72 26.25
N LEU A 714 17.80 -55.87 25.72
CA LEU A 714 16.56 -55.56 26.43
C LEU A 714 16.37 -56.46 27.66
N VAL A 715 16.71 -57.74 27.56
CA VAL A 715 16.59 -58.69 28.68
C VAL A 715 17.46 -58.25 29.86
N ASP A 716 18.72 -57.91 29.61
CA ASP A 716 19.67 -57.46 30.63
C ASP A 716 19.21 -56.15 31.27
N TYR A 717 18.70 -55.21 30.45
CA TYR A 717 18.16 -53.94 30.92
C TYR A 717 16.94 -54.12 31.84
N LEU A 718 16.00 -55.00 31.47
CA LEU A 718 14.82 -55.29 32.28
C LEU A 718 15.18 -55.98 33.60
N GLN A 719 16.16 -56.89 33.59
CA GLN A 719 16.67 -57.52 34.80
C GLN A 719 17.33 -56.50 35.73
N GLN A 720 18.13 -55.59 35.19
CA GLN A 720 18.73 -54.49 35.95
C GLN A 720 17.66 -53.57 36.56
N LYS A 721 16.62 -53.18 35.80
CA LYS A 721 15.56 -52.33 36.36
C LYS A 721 14.75 -53.05 37.43
N LYS A 722 14.59 -54.37 37.32
CA LYS A 722 13.97 -55.20 38.35
C LYS A 722 14.79 -55.21 39.65
N THR A 723 16.13 -55.27 39.60
CA THR A 723 16.98 -55.17 40.80
C THR A 723 16.97 -53.77 41.41
N GLU A 724 16.76 -52.73 40.60
CA GLU A 724 16.52 -51.35 41.06
C GLU A 724 15.11 -51.12 41.67
N GLY A 725 14.29 -52.18 41.74
CA GLY A 725 12.97 -52.19 42.36
C GLY A 725 11.82 -51.76 41.44
N TYR A 726 12.00 -51.79 40.12
CA TYR A 726 10.91 -51.57 39.16
C TYR A 726 10.07 -52.83 38.95
N THR A 727 8.77 -52.63 38.85
CA THR A 727 7.84 -53.65 38.37
C THR A 727 7.81 -53.61 36.85
N ILE A 728 8.17 -54.71 36.20
CA ILE A 728 8.19 -54.85 34.74
C ILE A 728 6.79 -55.24 34.28
N ILE A 729 6.13 -54.36 33.53
CA ILE A 729 4.75 -54.51 33.07
C ILE A 729 4.77 -54.60 31.55
N GLY A 730 4.47 -55.78 31.01
CA GLY A 730 4.27 -55.95 29.58
C GLY A 730 2.88 -55.45 29.19
N VAL A 731 2.81 -54.49 28.27
CA VAL A 731 1.55 -53.98 27.72
C VAL A 731 1.23 -54.82 26.48
N GLU A 732 0.60 -55.97 26.70
CA GLU A 732 0.27 -56.93 25.65
C GLU A 732 -1.07 -57.64 25.92
N GLN A 733 -1.77 -57.99 24.86
CA GLN A 733 -3.00 -58.77 24.91
C GLN A 733 -2.67 -60.27 25.04
N THR A 734 -2.75 -60.80 26.25
CA THR A 734 -2.55 -62.24 26.53
C THR A 734 -3.67 -62.79 27.40
N ALA A 735 -3.91 -64.10 27.35
CA ALA A 735 -4.92 -64.76 28.19
C ALA A 735 -4.66 -64.64 29.71
N LYS A 736 -3.47 -64.17 30.12
CA LYS A 736 -3.08 -63.96 31.52
C LYS A 736 -2.91 -62.47 31.86
N SER A 737 -3.28 -61.56 30.97
CA SER A 737 -3.19 -60.12 31.22
C SER A 737 -4.24 -59.70 32.24
N PHE A 738 -3.87 -58.79 33.15
CA PHE A 738 -4.81 -58.15 34.07
C PHE A 738 -5.55 -57.03 33.35
N ASP A 739 -6.83 -56.81 33.67
CA ASP A 739 -7.59 -55.68 33.14
C ASP A 739 -6.97 -54.36 33.64
N LEU A 740 -6.73 -53.43 32.70
CA LEU A 740 -6.16 -52.11 33.01
C LEU A 740 -7.05 -51.31 33.96
N THR A 741 -8.38 -51.50 33.91
CA THR A 741 -9.34 -50.80 34.77
C THR A 741 -9.24 -51.23 36.23
N GLU A 742 -8.72 -52.43 36.51
CA GLU A 742 -8.57 -52.99 37.85
C GLU A 742 -7.11 -52.96 38.34
N TYR A 743 -6.15 -52.72 37.44
CA TYR A 743 -4.73 -52.76 37.76
C TYR A 743 -4.24 -51.46 38.44
N CYS A 744 -3.74 -51.58 39.65
CA CYS A 744 -3.11 -50.47 40.39
C CYS A 744 -1.60 -50.41 40.10
N PHE A 745 -1.14 -49.37 39.40
CA PHE A 745 0.27 -49.19 39.06
C PHE A 745 1.15 -48.95 40.30
N PRO A 746 2.24 -49.72 40.47
CA PRO A 746 3.28 -49.42 41.47
C PRO A 746 3.99 -48.10 41.19
N GLU A 747 4.54 -47.46 42.24
CA GLU A 747 5.28 -46.19 42.10
C GLU A 747 6.45 -46.31 41.10
N LYS A 748 7.22 -47.40 41.18
CA LYS A 748 8.27 -47.76 40.20
C LYS A 748 7.72 -48.72 39.16
N SER A 749 7.14 -48.16 38.11
CA SER A 749 6.57 -48.91 36.98
C SER A 749 7.45 -48.78 35.74
N LEU A 750 7.71 -49.90 35.07
CA LEU A 750 8.34 -49.93 33.75
C LEU A 750 7.38 -50.59 32.77
N LEU A 751 6.92 -49.83 31.77
CA LEU A 751 6.02 -50.30 30.73
C LEU A 751 6.82 -50.77 29.51
N LEU A 752 6.75 -52.05 29.19
CA LEU A 752 7.31 -52.62 27.97
C LEU A 752 6.21 -52.71 26.91
N LEU A 753 6.37 -51.95 25.82
CA LEU A 753 5.46 -51.94 24.68
C LEU A 753 5.95 -52.93 23.60
N GLY A 754 5.00 -53.65 23.02
CA GLY A 754 5.21 -54.59 21.90
C GLY A 754 5.18 -53.93 20.53
#